data_AF-A0AAU6GHQ4-F1
#
_entry.id   AF-A0AAU6GHQ4-F1
#
_cell.length_a   1.000
_cell.length_b   1.000
_cell.length_c   1.000
_cell.angle_alpha   90.00
_cell.angle_beta   90.00
_cell.angle_gamma   90.00
#
_symmetry.space_group_name_H-M   'P 1'
#
loop_
_entity.id
_entity.type
_entity.pdbx_description
1 polymer ?
#
loop_
_entity_poly.entity_id
_entity_poly.type
_entity_poly.pdbx_seq_one_letter_code
_entity_poly.pdbx_strand_id
1 'polypeptide(L)'
;MATQPLGTFVSDQLLRLCQAVGLHRSDAEVYARVLTDCLGTGAERPLDQPPPHPSFLSDDHTPVEYSLALVPDAPPTLRVLLEPGYASGTLAQQGRTGLRVVRALARRWGFSTERLDGVEDLFFPPDPQGPLALWIALELLPGGVPKVKIYLNPAASGPDRAAETLREALDRLGHRQAFDALPPADGYPFLALDLGAWETPRVKVYVTHRDASAADAGSLSRSEPGPGRETVEEFFRVAAGLEGADRYSGVGEAVRLAGRPVLSCHSFTETATGLPSGFTLHVPVRDYVRHDGEAHARATAVLRRHGMDPTVLDRSLATVSSRPLHDGVGLIAYLALVHERNRPPRVTAYISSEAYAVRPPLPARPRHQPFSSPRAARTEPRETLHSVGHGKAGAEIRMEPYRIKVVEPIPLTTPQQRKAAIERVHYNLFDLRADEVTIDLLSDSGTGALSSAQLAVGMAGDESYAGSRSFYRFRETVSELTGYTHILPAHQGRAAERILFSNLLEPGDTVLSNTHFDTTRANVELNGCVARDLPCPEARNLDSREPFKGNIDLGALEQALGESTGSRVAAVVMTITNNGGGGQPVSMENLRRASELCRRHSVPLILDAARFAENAWLVTRHEEAYRNHTPRQVAEEAFRLADGCVMSAKKDGIVHIGGFIGLNDPELAQKCELLLIATEGFPTYGGLAGRDLDMMAQGLQEVTEPAYLAERAESADHLAQRVRAAGVDILEPPGLHALYLNAGRLLPHIPPHQYPGHALACRLYLEGGIRSAELGSLYLGEEDEDGNPVKSPPYELVRLALPRRVYTRSHYDHVGRTLERIAKTAESVRGYRIVEQSPILRHFRAKLQPVTG
;
A
#
# COMPACT_ATOMS: atom_id res chain seq x y z
N MET A 1 17.36 20.15 23.88
CA MET A 1 16.17 20.78 24.51
C MET A 1 15.25 19.64 24.93
N ALA A 2 14.74 19.64 26.16
CA ALA A 2 13.77 18.62 26.57
C ALA A 2 12.50 18.75 25.72
N THR A 3 12.03 17.64 25.16
CA THR A 3 10.86 17.60 24.28
C THR A 3 9.58 17.66 25.10
N GLN A 4 8.57 18.37 24.60
CA GLN A 4 7.32 18.60 25.33
C GLN A 4 6.55 17.28 25.51
N PRO A 5 6.09 16.93 26.73
CA PRO A 5 5.23 15.76 26.95
C PRO A 5 3.86 15.94 26.32
N LEU A 6 3.25 14.84 25.86
CA LEU A 6 1.91 14.81 25.27
C LEU A 6 0.88 15.50 26.16
N GLY A 7 0.88 15.19 27.47
CA GLY A 7 -0.07 15.71 28.44
C GLY A 7 0.00 17.23 28.58
N THR A 8 1.21 17.81 28.58
CA THR A 8 1.41 19.25 28.58
C THR A 8 0.85 19.87 27.29
N PHE A 9 1.17 19.28 26.14
CA PHE A 9 0.72 19.78 24.84
C PHE A 9 -0.81 19.86 24.72
N VAL A 10 -1.51 18.75 25.00
CA VAL A 10 -2.98 18.69 24.90
C VAL A 10 -3.68 19.47 26.01
N SER A 11 -3.06 19.62 27.18
CA SER A 11 -3.58 20.48 28.25
C SER A 11 -3.50 21.95 27.87
N ASP A 12 -2.38 22.39 27.30
CA ASP A 12 -2.19 23.78 26.85
C ASP A 12 -3.16 24.14 25.73
N GLN A 13 -3.38 23.23 24.77
CA GLN A 13 -4.43 23.38 23.75
C GLN A 13 -5.82 23.49 24.39
N LEU A 14 -6.14 22.62 25.34
CA LEU A 14 -7.44 22.63 26.01
C LEU A 14 -7.69 23.94 26.76
N LEU A 15 -6.68 24.48 27.46
CA LEU A 15 -6.79 25.76 28.15
C LEU A 15 -7.12 26.90 27.19
N ARG A 16 -6.44 26.97 26.04
CA ARG A 16 -6.69 27.98 25.00
C ARG A 16 -8.07 27.80 24.36
N LEU A 17 -8.49 26.57 24.12
CA LEU A 17 -9.82 26.26 23.60
C LEU A 17 -10.93 26.67 24.58
N CYS A 18 -10.77 26.37 25.87
CA CYS A 18 -11.68 26.82 26.93
C CYS A 18 -11.82 28.35 26.94
N GLN A 19 -10.71 29.08 26.80
CA GLN A 19 -10.73 30.53 26.67
C GLN A 19 -11.47 30.99 25.41
N ALA A 20 -11.25 30.34 24.26
CA ALA A 20 -11.90 30.68 23.00
C ALA A 20 -13.42 30.52 23.01
N VAL A 21 -13.94 29.57 23.82
CA VAL A 21 -15.38 29.33 24.03
C VAL A 21 -15.96 30.06 25.25
N GLY A 22 -15.15 30.80 26.01
CA GLY A 22 -15.59 31.59 27.15
C GLY A 22 -15.76 30.83 28.47
N LEU A 23 -15.14 29.66 28.63
CA LEU A 23 -15.09 28.97 29.92
C LEU A 23 -14.12 29.69 30.88
N HIS A 24 -14.50 29.77 32.16
CA HIS A 24 -13.69 30.42 33.17
C HIS A 24 -12.36 29.67 33.36
N ARG A 25 -11.28 30.43 33.62
CA ARG A 25 -9.93 29.85 33.76
C ARG A 25 -9.84 28.77 34.83
N SER A 26 -10.55 28.94 35.96
CA SER A 26 -10.57 27.93 37.03
C SER A 26 -11.14 26.59 36.56
N ASP A 27 -12.19 26.62 35.73
CA ASP A 27 -12.83 25.42 35.20
C ASP A 27 -11.91 24.76 34.15
N ALA A 28 -11.32 25.58 33.28
CA ALA A 28 -10.35 25.13 32.29
C ALA A 28 -9.16 24.40 32.92
N GLU A 29 -8.61 24.93 34.02
CA GLU A 29 -7.50 24.31 34.77
C GLU A 29 -7.92 22.99 35.43
N VAL A 30 -9.17 22.87 35.90
CA VAL A 30 -9.71 21.60 36.40
C VAL A 30 -9.77 20.57 35.27
N TYR A 31 -10.27 20.96 34.09
CA TYR A 31 -10.38 20.06 32.95
C TYR A 31 -9.03 19.63 32.37
N ALA A 32 -8.05 20.54 32.30
CA ALA A 32 -6.69 20.22 31.88
C ALA A 32 -6.02 19.20 32.81
N ARG A 33 -6.19 19.34 34.13
CA ARG A 33 -5.72 18.34 35.11
C ARG A 33 -6.41 16.99 34.92
N VAL A 34 -7.73 16.99 34.78
CA VAL A 34 -8.50 15.75 34.52
C VAL A 34 -8.03 15.05 33.25
N LEU A 35 -7.80 15.80 32.16
CA LEU A 35 -7.32 15.23 30.90
C LEU A 35 -5.99 14.50 31.09
N THR A 36 -5.03 15.16 31.74
CA THR A 36 -3.73 14.58 32.08
C THR A 36 -3.89 13.35 32.99
N ASP A 37 -4.72 13.43 34.04
CA ASP A 37 -4.99 12.32 34.95
C ASP A 37 -5.57 11.09 34.21
N CYS A 38 -6.46 11.32 33.24
CA CYS A 38 -7.09 10.25 32.47
C CYS A 38 -6.12 9.57 31.49
N LEU A 39 -5.16 10.32 30.94
CA LEU A 39 -4.10 9.77 30.07
C LEU A 39 -3.06 8.97 30.85
N GLY A 40 -2.89 9.25 32.15
CA GLY A 40 -1.96 8.54 33.03
C GLY A 40 -0.52 8.63 32.54
N THR A 41 0.20 7.51 32.50
CA THR A 41 1.58 7.45 31.99
C THR A 41 1.71 7.88 30.52
N GLY A 42 0.62 7.83 29.74
CA GLY A 42 0.60 8.36 28.38
C GLY A 42 0.82 9.87 28.32
N ALA A 43 0.44 10.61 29.37
CA ALA A 43 0.63 12.05 29.45
C ALA A 43 2.11 12.46 29.53
N GLU A 44 2.96 11.61 30.12
CA GLU A 44 4.38 11.86 30.31
C GLU A 44 5.21 11.55 29.06
N ARG A 45 4.59 10.99 28.01
CA ARG A 45 5.28 10.55 26.81
C ARG A 45 5.81 11.75 26.01
N PRO A 46 7.11 11.76 25.63
CA PRO A 46 7.66 12.81 24.77
C PRO A 46 7.09 12.78 23.35
N LEU A 47 6.74 13.95 22.79
CA LEU A 47 6.16 14.05 21.44
C LEU A 47 7.16 13.84 20.29
N ASP A 48 8.46 13.86 20.56
CA ASP A 48 9.49 13.47 19.58
C ASP A 48 9.58 11.96 19.38
N GLN A 49 8.95 11.17 20.25
CA GLN A 49 8.79 9.74 20.05
C GLN A 49 7.51 9.46 19.27
N PRO A 50 7.53 8.44 18.38
CA PRO A 50 6.30 8.02 17.72
C PRO A 50 5.26 7.54 18.75
N PRO A 51 3.96 7.59 18.37
CA PRO A 51 2.89 7.01 19.18
C PRO A 51 3.21 5.53 19.47
N PRO A 52 2.99 5.00 20.68
CA PRO A 52 3.26 3.60 21.02
C PRO A 52 2.41 2.63 20.18
N HIS A 53 1.22 3.06 19.78
CA HIS A 53 0.39 2.46 18.75
C HIS A 53 -0.50 3.56 18.15
N PRO A 54 -0.95 3.42 16.89
CA PRO A 54 -1.83 4.40 16.28
C PRO A 54 -3.21 4.38 16.94
N SER A 55 -3.58 5.46 17.65
CA SER A 55 -4.94 5.59 18.19
C SER A 55 -5.95 5.65 17.04
N PHE A 56 -7.07 4.92 17.15
CA PHE A 56 -8.19 5.03 16.21
C PHE A 56 -9.07 6.26 16.46
N LEU A 57 -8.87 6.93 17.60
CA LEU A 57 -9.66 8.07 18.06
C LEU A 57 -9.52 9.26 17.10
N SER A 58 -8.29 9.54 16.67
CA SER A 58 -7.97 10.69 15.83
C SER A 58 -7.09 10.28 14.66
N ASP A 59 -7.06 11.12 13.64
CA ASP A 59 -6.31 10.85 12.40
C ASP A 59 -4.83 11.08 12.48
N ASP A 60 -4.43 11.96 13.38
CA ASP A 60 -3.04 12.19 13.72
C ASP A 60 -2.53 11.17 14.74
N HIS A 61 -3.33 10.14 15.06
CA HIS A 61 -3.02 9.06 15.98
C HIS A 61 -2.86 9.48 17.44
N THR A 62 -3.27 10.71 17.78
CA THR A 62 -3.26 11.22 19.14
C THR A 62 -4.43 10.64 19.95
N PRO A 63 -4.25 10.21 21.20
CA PRO A 63 -5.33 9.68 22.04
C PRO A 63 -6.27 10.77 22.56
N VAL A 64 -6.34 11.94 21.90
CA VAL A 64 -7.14 13.11 22.27
C VAL A 64 -7.65 13.80 21.01
N GLU A 65 -8.95 14.04 20.94
CA GLU A 65 -9.63 14.83 19.91
C GLU A 65 -10.60 15.80 20.60
N TYR A 66 -10.72 17.01 20.08
CA TYR A 66 -11.67 18.00 20.57
C TYR A 66 -12.92 18.04 19.69
N SER A 67 -14.04 18.54 20.20
CA SER A 67 -15.15 18.92 19.33
C SER A 67 -15.87 20.16 19.83
N LEU A 68 -16.35 20.96 18.90
CA LEU A 68 -17.08 22.19 19.15
C LEU A 68 -18.52 22.00 18.69
N ALA A 69 -19.46 22.03 19.64
CA ALA A 69 -20.89 21.93 19.38
C ALA A 69 -21.53 23.33 19.40
N LEU A 70 -22.20 23.69 18.31
CA LEU A 70 -22.83 24.99 18.12
C LEU A 70 -24.33 24.83 17.95
N VAL A 71 -25.07 25.73 18.58
CA VAL A 71 -26.51 25.92 18.44
C VAL A 71 -26.79 27.39 18.13
N PRO A 72 -27.91 27.72 17.45
CA PRO A 72 -28.26 29.11 17.21
C PRO A 72 -28.44 29.87 18.53
N ASP A 73 -27.94 31.11 18.57
CA ASP A 73 -28.12 32.06 19.68
C ASP A 73 -27.67 31.58 21.08
N ALA A 74 -26.79 30.57 21.16
CA ALA A 74 -26.23 30.10 22.43
C ALA A 74 -24.70 29.91 22.37
N PRO A 75 -24.02 29.94 23.54
CA PRO A 75 -22.59 29.73 23.58
C PRO A 75 -22.21 28.32 23.11
N PRO A 76 -21.07 28.17 22.42
CA PRO A 76 -20.63 26.87 21.94
C PRO A 76 -20.19 26.00 23.11
N THR A 77 -20.41 24.70 22.96
CA THR A 77 -20.02 23.70 23.96
C THR A 77 -18.76 22.98 23.48
N LEU A 78 -17.70 23.04 24.28
CA LEU A 78 -16.44 22.32 24.04
C LEU A 78 -16.52 20.91 24.63
N ARG A 79 -16.02 19.92 23.88
CA ARG A 79 -15.85 18.55 24.36
C ARG A 79 -14.44 18.05 24.09
N VAL A 80 -13.97 17.16 24.95
CA VAL A 80 -12.74 16.39 24.72
C VAL A 80 -13.07 14.91 24.72
N LEU A 81 -12.66 14.21 23.69
CA LEU A 81 -12.67 12.75 23.57
C LEU A 81 -11.25 12.26 23.81
N LEU A 82 -11.08 11.24 24.65
CA LEU A 82 -9.76 10.69 24.98
C LEU A 82 -9.78 9.16 25.09
N GLU A 83 -8.63 8.56 24.85
CA GLU A 83 -8.38 7.10 24.95
C GLU A 83 -7.49 6.79 26.17
N PRO A 84 -8.09 6.37 27.30
CA PRO A 84 -7.30 5.98 28.47
C PRO A 84 -6.48 4.73 28.19
N GLY A 85 -5.31 4.64 28.81
CA GLY A 85 -4.45 3.47 28.67
C GLY A 85 -3.72 3.38 27.33
N TYR A 86 -3.75 4.43 26.50
CA TYR A 86 -2.97 4.57 25.26
C TYR A 86 -1.47 4.23 25.38
N ALA A 87 -0.87 4.31 26.57
CA ALA A 87 0.52 3.85 26.77
C ALA A 87 0.66 2.34 27.08
N SER A 88 -0.44 1.58 27.07
CA SER A 88 -0.47 0.15 27.41
C SER A 88 -0.20 -0.73 26.18
N GLY A 89 0.38 -1.92 26.40
CA GLY A 89 0.84 -2.79 25.32
C GLY A 89 -0.23 -3.65 24.64
N THR A 90 -1.44 -3.78 25.20
CA THR A 90 -2.53 -4.62 24.65
C THR A 90 -3.91 -3.99 24.84
N LEU A 91 -4.88 -4.27 23.96
CA LEU A 91 -6.27 -3.81 24.09
C LEU A 91 -6.92 -4.23 25.43
N ALA A 92 -6.60 -5.43 25.94
CA ALA A 92 -7.07 -5.88 27.25
C ALA A 92 -6.52 -5.01 28.41
N GLN A 93 -5.26 -4.58 28.34
CA GLN A 93 -4.69 -3.65 29.32
C GLN A 93 -5.27 -2.24 29.18
N GLN A 94 -5.53 -1.80 27.96
CA GLN A 94 -6.19 -0.52 27.68
C GLN A 94 -7.60 -0.51 28.28
N GLY A 95 -8.41 -1.55 28.04
CA GLY A 95 -9.75 -1.69 28.60
C GLY A 95 -9.76 -1.66 30.12
N ARG A 96 -8.88 -2.45 30.77
CA ARG A 96 -8.71 -2.40 32.25
C ARG A 96 -8.33 -1.02 32.76
N THR A 97 -7.51 -0.27 32.02
CA THR A 97 -7.15 1.10 32.38
C THR A 97 -8.32 2.06 32.18
N GLY A 98 -9.05 1.95 31.07
CA GLY A 98 -10.27 2.70 30.79
C GLY A 98 -11.32 2.53 31.90
N LEU A 99 -11.63 1.30 32.28
CA LEU A 99 -12.57 0.99 33.37
C LEU A 99 -12.13 1.62 34.70
N ARG A 100 -10.85 1.55 35.05
CA ARG A 100 -10.31 2.20 36.26
C ARG A 100 -10.48 3.71 36.22
N VAL A 101 -10.21 4.35 35.07
CA VAL A 101 -10.36 5.79 34.89
C VAL A 101 -11.84 6.19 35.00
N VAL A 102 -12.75 5.49 34.32
CA VAL A 102 -14.21 5.77 34.41
C VAL A 102 -14.69 5.67 35.86
N ARG A 103 -14.31 4.62 36.59
CA ARG A 103 -14.65 4.44 38.01
C ARG A 103 -14.04 5.52 38.91
N ALA A 104 -12.86 6.06 38.56
CA ALA A 104 -12.26 7.19 39.27
C ALA A 104 -13.04 8.48 39.04
N LEU A 105 -13.46 8.76 37.80
CA LEU A 105 -14.33 9.90 37.47
C LEU A 105 -15.69 9.79 38.16
N ALA A 106 -16.26 8.57 38.21
CA ALA A 106 -17.51 8.27 38.92
C ALA A 106 -17.42 8.62 40.42
N ARG A 107 -16.33 8.22 41.09
CA ARG A 107 -16.07 8.62 42.48
C ARG A 107 -15.84 10.12 42.64
N ARG A 108 -15.13 10.75 41.69
CA ARG A 108 -14.80 12.17 41.75
C ARG A 108 -16.04 13.08 41.68
N TRP A 109 -17.02 12.72 40.86
CA TRP A 109 -18.22 13.54 40.63
C TRP A 109 -19.53 12.89 41.06
N GLY A 110 -19.48 11.73 41.72
CA GLY A 110 -20.64 11.09 42.34
C GLY A 110 -21.70 10.57 41.36
N PHE A 111 -21.29 9.98 40.23
CA PHE A 111 -22.21 9.34 39.27
C PHE A 111 -22.12 7.82 39.27
N SER A 112 -23.17 7.13 38.81
CA SER A 112 -23.25 5.66 38.79
C SER A 112 -22.57 5.04 37.56
N THR A 113 -21.90 3.90 37.76
CA THR A 113 -21.35 3.05 36.68
C THR A 113 -22.22 1.82 36.38
N GLU A 114 -23.37 1.66 37.04
CA GLU A 114 -24.18 0.45 36.98
C GLU A 114 -24.54 0.02 35.55
N ARG A 115 -24.85 0.98 34.67
CA ARG A 115 -25.14 0.72 33.25
C ARG A 115 -23.95 0.15 32.50
N LEU A 116 -22.73 0.61 32.82
CA LEU A 116 -21.50 0.06 32.28
C LEU A 116 -21.22 -1.32 32.87
N ASP A 117 -21.32 -1.45 34.20
CA ASP A 117 -21.05 -2.70 34.91
C ASP A 117 -21.98 -3.84 34.41
N GLY A 118 -23.23 -3.53 34.06
CA GLY A 118 -24.20 -4.50 33.53
C GLY A 118 -23.93 -5.02 32.11
N VAL A 119 -23.02 -4.38 31.36
CA VAL A 119 -22.64 -4.80 30.00
C VAL A 119 -21.13 -5.03 29.84
N GLU A 120 -20.34 -4.90 30.91
CA GLU A 120 -18.87 -4.92 30.86
C GLU A 120 -18.32 -6.19 30.20
N ASP A 121 -18.88 -7.36 30.52
CA ASP A 121 -18.47 -8.66 29.98
C ASP A 121 -18.59 -8.76 28.45
N LEU A 122 -19.52 -8.02 27.85
CA LEU A 122 -19.76 -8.01 26.41
C LEU A 122 -18.68 -7.25 25.63
N PHE A 123 -18.11 -6.21 26.25
CA PHE A 123 -17.20 -5.27 25.60
C PHE A 123 -15.74 -5.45 26.04
N PHE A 124 -15.48 -6.22 27.09
CA PHE A 124 -14.13 -6.52 27.61
C PHE A 124 -13.88 -8.03 27.74
N PRO A 125 -13.95 -8.81 26.65
CA PRO A 125 -13.60 -10.22 26.68
C PRO A 125 -12.10 -10.41 27.01
N PRO A 126 -11.66 -11.64 27.37
CA PRO A 126 -10.25 -11.90 27.70
C PRO A 126 -9.26 -11.53 26.59
N ASP A 127 -9.66 -11.68 25.32
CA ASP A 127 -8.88 -11.33 24.13
C ASP A 127 -9.67 -10.38 23.21
N PRO A 128 -9.69 -9.07 23.54
CA PRO A 128 -10.51 -8.10 22.82
C PRO A 128 -9.91 -7.75 21.45
N GLN A 129 -10.78 -7.70 20.44
CA GLN A 129 -10.46 -7.37 19.05
C GLN A 129 -10.96 -5.98 18.66
N GLY A 130 -10.51 -5.51 17.49
CA GLY A 130 -10.97 -4.25 16.89
C GLY A 130 -10.11 -3.04 17.26
N PRO A 131 -10.54 -1.83 16.89
CA PRO A 131 -9.64 -0.67 16.85
C PRO A 131 -9.61 0.16 18.15
N LEU A 132 -10.47 -0.16 19.13
CA LEU A 132 -10.49 0.50 20.44
C LEU A 132 -10.96 -0.46 21.54
N ALA A 133 -10.58 -0.16 22.79
CA ALA A 133 -11.15 -0.79 23.98
C ALA A 133 -12.25 0.08 24.63
N LEU A 134 -11.93 1.32 24.99
CA LEU A 134 -12.86 2.28 25.60
C LEU A 134 -12.39 3.71 25.36
N TRP A 135 -13.29 4.59 24.95
CA TRP A 135 -13.03 6.04 24.95
C TRP A 135 -13.91 6.77 25.95
N ILE A 136 -13.43 7.92 26.44
CA ILE A 136 -14.17 8.80 27.35
C ILE A 136 -14.35 10.16 26.67
N ALA A 137 -15.59 10.63 26.57
CA ALA A 137 -15.90 12.00 26.20
C ALA A 137 -16.34 12.81 27.44
N LEU A 138 -15.77 13.99 27.58
CA LEU A 138 -16.12 14.99 28.58
C LEU A 138 -16.74 16.20 27.88
N GLU A 139 -18.01 16.49 28.15
CA GLU A 139 -18.67 17.75 27.77
C GLU A 139 -18.40 18.79 28.85
N LEU A 140 -17.65 19.83 28.49
CA LEU A 140 -17.13 20.80 29.45
C LEU A 140 -18.18 21.89 29.72
N LEU A 141 -18.44 22.13 31.00
CA LEU A 141 -19.49 23.03 31.46
C LEU A 141 -18.90 24.06 32.43
N PRO A 142 -19.53 25.24 32.59
CA PRO A 142 -19.24 26.11 33.71
C PRO A 142 -19.41 25.38 35.04
N GLY A 143 -18.52 25.64 36.00
CA GLY A 143 -18.56 25.03 37.34
C GLY A 143 -17.69 23.78 37.53
N GLY A 144 -16.91 23.39 36.51
CA GLY A 144 -15.83 22.39 36.67
C GLY A 144 -16.27 20.93 36.79
N VAL A 145 -17.56 20.64 36.55
CA VAL A 145 -18.11 19.27 36.50
C VAL A 145 -18.57 18.98 35.07
N PRO A 146 -17.93 18.06 34.34
CA PRO A 146 -18.30 17.77 32.95
C PRO A 146 -19.43 16.74 32.89
N LYS A 147 -20.15 16.68 31.76
CA LYS A 147 -20.94 15.48 31.46
C LYS A 147 -20.01 14.39 30.92
N VAL A 148 -20.13 13.19 31.47
CA VAL A 148 -19.27 12.05 31.13
C VAL A 148 -20.03 11.07 30.25
N LYS A 149 -19.38 10.66 29.16
CA LYS A 149 -19.86 9.63 28.23
C LYS A 149 -18.72 8.69 27.87
N ILE A 150 -19.04 7.43 27.65
CA ILE A 150 -18.06 6.44 27.20
C ILE A 150 -18.47 5.84 25.86
N TYR A 151 -17.49 5.37 25.10
CA TYR A 151 -17.68 4.62 23.86
C TYR A 151 -17.06 3.24 24.03
N LEU A 152 -17.82 2.23 23.63
CA LEU A 152 -17.51 0.82 23.71
C LEU A 152 -17.51 0.23 22.31
N ASN A 153 -16.71 -0.81 22.08
CA ASN A 153 -16.52 -1.47 20.79
C ASN A 153 -17.44 -2.70 20.66
N PRO A 154 -18.54 -2.66 19.90
CA PRO A 154 -19.42 -3.82 19.73
C PRO A 154 -18.72 -5.03 19.10
N ALA A 155 -17.66 -4.81 18.33
CA ALA A 155 -16.84 -5.86 17.71
C ALA A 155 -15.74 -6.42 18.63
N ALA A 156 -15.78 -6.15 19.95
CA ALA A 156 -14.73 -6.59 20.89
C ALA A 156 -14.52 -8.11 20.90
N SER A 157 -15.56 -8.91 20.60
CA SER A 157 -15.46 -10.37 20.47
C SER A 157 -15.39 -10.86 19.01
N GLY A 158 -15.04 -9.96 18.08
CA GLY A 158 -15.00 -10.19 16.64
C GLY A 158 -16.04 -9.38 15.86
N PRO A 159 -15.73 -8.95 14.62
CA PRO A 159 -16.60 -8.09 13.81
C PRO A 159 -17.96 -8.73 13.49
N ASP A 160 -18.01 -10.04 13.25
CA ASP A 160 -19.24 -10.76 12.92
C ASP A 160 -20.23 -10.84 14.11
N ARG A 161 -19.72 -10.63 15.34
CA ARG A 161 -20.52 -10.64 16.57
C ARG A 161 -21.03 -9.26 16.96
N ALA A 162 -20.65 -8.20 16.26
CA ALA A 162 -20.99 -6.83 16.64
C ALA A 162 -22.50 -6.58 16.77
N ALA A 163 -23.30 -7.15 15.87
CA ALA A 163 -24.76 -7.07 15.91
C ALA A 163 -25.36 -7.82 17.13
N GLU A 164 -24.84 -9.02 17.42
CA GLU A 164 -25.25 -9.84 18.56
C GLU A 164 -24.93 -9.13 19.88
N THR A 165 -23.68 -8.69 20.04
CA THR A 165 -23.20 -7.92 21.19
C THR A 165 -24.05 -6.67 21.42
N LEU A 166 -24.38 -5.94 20.36
CA LEU A 166 -25.19 -4.74 20.45
C LEU A 166 -26.63 -5.04 20.88
N ARG A 167 -27.25 -6.07 20.30
CA ARG A 167 -28.62 -6.49 20.66
C ARG A 167 -28.70 -6.91 22.13
N GLU A 168 -27.75 -7.72 22.58
CA GLU A 168 -27.65 -8.16 23.97
C GLU A 168 -27.42 -6.97 24.92
N ALA A 169 -26.51 -6.06 24.59
CA ALA A 169 -26.28 -4.86 25.38
C ALA A 169 -27.53 -3.98 25.48
N LEU A 170 -28.26 -3.78 24.38
CA LEU A 170 -29.51 -3.03 24.37
C LEU A 170 -30.59 -3.71 25.22
N ASP A 171 -30.71 -5.04 25.18
CA ASP A 171 -31.63 -5.78 26.05
C ASP A 171 -31.30 -5.58 27.54
N ARG A 172 -30.04 -5.79 27.93
CA ARG A 172 -29.58 -5.59 29.32
C ARG A 172 -29.78 -4.16 29.83
N LEU A 173 -29.72 -3.18 28.93
CA LEU A 173 -29.97 -1.77 29.22
C LEU A 173 -31.46 -1.38 29.16
N GLY A 174 -32.36 -2.32 28.90
CA GLY A 174 -33.81 -2.14 28.87
C GLY A 174 -34.41 -1.71 27.52
N HIS A 175 -33.60 -1.60 26.48
CA HIS A 175 -33.97 -1.12 25.15
C HIS A 175 -34.17 -2.25 24.13
N ARG A 176 -34.94 -3.28 24.49
CA ARG A 176 -35.11 -4.51 23.68
C ARG A 176 -35.48 -4.29 22.21
N GLN A 177 -36.32 -3.31 21.93
CA GLN A 177 -36.81 -3.02 20.57
C GLN A 177 -35.91 -2.05 19.79
N ALA A 178 -34.89 -1.47 20.43
CA ALA A 178 -34.09 -0.41 19.83
C ALA A 178 -33.22 -0.89 18.64
N PHE A 179 -32.77 -2.14 18.67
CA PHE A 179 -31.94 -2.69 17.59
C PHE A 179 -32.72 -2.76 16.28
N ASP A 180 -33.97 -3.23 16.34
CA ASP A 180 -34.82 -3.41 15.15
C ASP A 180 -35.29 -2.06 14.56
N ALA A 181 -35.23 -0.99 15.35
CA ALA A 181 -35.53 0.37 14.90
C ALA A 181 -34.36 1.05 14.16
N LEU A 182 -33.17 0.46 14.12
CA LEU A 182 -32.01 1.02 13.44
C LEU A 182 -32.18 0.95 11.91
N PRO A 183 -31.61 1.90 11.14
CA PRO A 183 -31.57 1.78 9.69
C PRO A 183 -30.65 0.61 9.25
N PRO A 184 -30.73 0.18 7.98
CA PRO A 184 -29.73 -0.72 7.39
C PRO A 184 -28.31 -0.25 7.69
N ALA A 185 -27.41 -1.19 7.94
CA ALA A 185 -26.11 -0.94 8.52
C ALA A 185 -25.03 -1.78 7.83
N ASP A 186 -23.91 -1.17 7.48
CA ASP A 186 -22.70 -1.91 7.06
C ASP A 186 -21.81 -2.31 8.24
N GLY A 187 -22.12 -1.83 9.45
CA GLY A 187 -21.40 -2.15 10.67
C GLY A 187 -21.81 -1.28 11.86
N TYR A 188 -21.37 -1.70 13.05
CA TYR A 188 -21.70 -1.07 14.34
C TYR A 188 -20.42 -0.65 15.06
N PRO A 189 -19.82 0.51 14.70
CA PRO A 189 -18.51 0.89 15.21
C PRO A 189 -18.51 1.21 16.70
N PHE A 190 -19.62 1.73 17.25
CA PHE A 190 -19.67 2.16 18.64
C PHE A 190 -21.04 1.96 19.29
N LEU A 191 -21.02 1.54 20.56
CA LEU A 191 -22.09 1.79 21.53
C LEU A 191 -21.59 2.85 22.51
N ALA A 192 -22.38 3.89 22.79
CA ALA A 192 -22.01 4.89 23.79
C ALA A 192 -23.04 5.01 24.91
N LEU A 193 -22.54 5.21 26.12
CA LEU A 193 -23.35 5.36 27.34
C LEU A 193 -23.08 6.72 27.98
N ASP A 194 -24.15 7.48 28.21
CA ASP A 194 -24.13 8.68 29.05
C ASP A 194 -24.18 8.21 30.54
N LEU A 195 -23.15 8.53 31.33
CA LEU A 195 -23.02 8.09 32.74
C LEU A 195 -23.05 9.23 33.78
N GLY A 196 -22.49 10.40 33.43
CA GLY A 196 -22.35 11.55 34.34
C GLY A 196 -23.61 12.41 34.48
N ALA A 197 -23.43 13.73 34.63
CA ALA A 197 -24.47 14.73 34.86
C ALA A 197 -25.42 14.97 33.65
N TRP A 198 -26.10 13.93 33.19
CA TRP A 198 -27.12 13.99 32.14
C TRP A 198 -28.50 13.96 32.78
N GLU A 199 -29.34 14.94 32.44
CA GLU A 199 -30.75 14.99 32.87
C GLU A 199 -31.53 13.74 32.43
N THR A 200 -31.22 13.24 31.23
CA THR A 200 -31.79 12.00 30.70
C THR A 200 -30.66 11.19 30.06
N PRO A 201 -30.07 10.23 30.81
CA PRO A 201 -28.97 9.42 30.33
C PRO A 201 -29.36 8.58 29.10
N ARG A 202 -28.64 8.73 28.00
CA ARG A 202 -28.91 8.02 26.73
C ARG A 202 -28.05 6.78 26.56
N VAL A 203 -28.60 5.79 25.84
CA VAL A 203 -27.81 4.83 25.06
C VAL A 203 -27.73 5.36 23.64
N LYS A 204 -26.54 5.34 23.03
CA LYS A 204 -26.36 5.78 21.63
C LYS A 204 -25.71 4.68 20.82
N VAL A 205 -26.33 4.34 19.69
CA VAL A 205 -25.80 3.37 18.74
C VAL A 205 -25.27 4.11 17.52
N TYR A 206 -24.03 3.83 17.14
CA TYR A 206 -23.43 4.35 15.91
C TYR A 206 -23.47 3.26 14.84
N VAL A 207 -23.79 3.65 13.61
CA VAL A 207 -23.99 2.77 12.47
C VAL A 207 -23.24 3.33 11.27
N THR A 208 -22.55 2.44 10.55
CA THR A 208 -21.75 2.76 9.36
C THR A 208 -22.59 2.64 8.08
N HIS A 209 -22.41 3.60 7.16
CA HIS A 209 -23.01 3.65 5.82
C HIS A 209 -21.93 3.89 4.76
N ARG A 210 -21.58 2.85 4.00
CA ARG A 210 -20.64 2.90 2.87
C ARG A 210 -21.37 3.37 1.61
N ASP A 211 -20.65 4.06 0.74
CA ASP A 211 -21.17 4.52 -0.56
C ASP A 211 -22.47 5.33 -0.49
N ALA A 212 -22.68 6.05 0.63
CA ALA A 212 -23.91 6.78 0.88
C ALA A 212 -24.07 7.96 -0.11
N SER A 213 -25.27 8.11 -0.67
CA SER A 213 -25.71 9.31 -1.38
C SER A 213 -26.42 10.28 -0.44
N ALA A 214 -26.69 11.50 -0.91
CA ALA A 214 -27.53 12.44 -0.17
C ALA A 214 -28.91 11.85 0.13
N ALA A 215 -29.54 11.19 -0.85
CA ALA A 215 -30.85 10.57 -0.69
C ALA A 215 -30.83 9.45 0.36
N ASP A 216 -29.77 8.63 0.39
CA ASP A 216 -29.60 7.60 1.41
C ASP A 216 -29.50 8.26 2.80
N ALA A 217 -28.65 9.28 2.94
CA ALA A 217 -28.48 10.02 4.19
C ALA A 217 -29.79 10.63 4.71
N GLY A 218 -30.61 11.18 3.80
CA GLY A 218 -31.95 11.72 4.12
C GLY A 218 -32.96 10.67 4.62
N SER A 219 -32.70 9.38 4.36
CA SER A 219 -33.56 8.26 4.79
C SER A 219 -33.12 7.58 6.09
N LEU A 220 -31.97 7.98 6.65
CA LEU A 220 -31.36 7.28 7.79
C LEU A 220 -32.04 7.59 9.13
N SER A 221 -32.72 8.73 9.26
CA SER A 221 -33.37 9.10 10.52
C SER A 221 -34.56 8.18 10.82
N ARG A 222 -34.60 7.67 12.05
CA ARG A 222 -35.68 6.80 12.57
C ARG A 222 -36.41 7.41 13.77
N SER A 223 -36.07 8.64 14.17
CA SER A 223 -36.71 9.34 15.28
C SER A 223 -38.04 9.98 14.88
N GLU A 224 -38.99 10.07 15.82
CA GLU A 224 -40.30 10.70 15.59
C GLU A 224 -40.64 11.78 16.67
N PRO A 225 -40.86 13.05 16.27
CA PRO A 225 -40.54 13.62 14.96
C PRO A 225 -39.01 13.61 14.73
N GLY A 226 -38.60 13.41 13.47
CA GLY A 226 -37.20 13.50 13.06
C GLY A 226 -36.90 14.79 12.29
N PRO A 227 -35.63 15.03 11.94
CA PRO A 227 -35.28 16.12 11.04
C PRO A 227 -35.94 15.92 9.67
N GLY A 228 -36.29 17.02 9.01
CA GLY A 228 -36.80 16.96 7.64
C GLY A 228 -35.77 16.33 6.72
N ARG A 229 -36.21 15.42 5.86
CA ARG A 229 -35.36 14.71 4.88
C ARG A 229 -34.49 15.71 4.10
N GLU A 230 -35.10 16.74 3.53
CA GLU A 230 -34.40 17.77 2.75
C GLU A 230 -33.29 18.47 3.53
N THR A 231 -33.49 18.73 4.83
CA THR A 231 -32.47 19.34 5.70
C THR A 231 -31.27 18.41 5.89
N VAL A 232 -31.50 17.10 6.03
CA VAL A 232 -30.42 16.12 6.17
C VAL A 232 -29.67 15.95 4.84
N GLU A 233 -30.39 15.90 3.72
CA GLU A 233 -29.78 15.84 2.39
C GLU A 233 -28.97 17.11 2.08
N GLU A 234 -29.48 18.29 2.43
CA GLU A 234 -28.77 19.55 2.27
C GLU A 234 -27.48 19.55 3.09
N PHE A 235 -27.56 19.27 4.40
CA PHE A 235 -26.39 19.17 5.27
C PHE A 235 -25.34 18.20 4.69
N PHE A 236 -25.79 17.02 4.23
CA PHE A 236 -24.90 16.04 3.61
C PHE A 236 -24.20 16.63 2.39
N ARG A 237 -24.94 17.23 1.44
CA ARG A 237 -24.35 17.81 0.21
C ARG A 237 -23.32 18.89 0.53
N VAL A 238 -23.58 19.75 1.51
CA VAL A 238 -22.66 20.83 1.90
C VAL A 238 -21.40 20.26 2.56
N ALA A 239 -21.56 19.41 3.58
CA ALA A 239 -20.44 18.82 4.30
C ALA A 239 -19.57 17.93 3.39
N ALA A 240 -20.19 17.22 2.45
CA ALA A 240 -19.54 16.37 1.46
C ALA A 240 -18.91 17.14 0.29
N GLY A 241 -19.23 18.43 0.11
CA GLY A 241 -18.76 19.23 -1.02
C GLY A 241 -19.40 18.88 -2.36
N LEU A 242 -20.66 18.43 -2.35
CA LEU A 242 -21.43 18.02 -3.53
C LEU A 242 -22.27 19.16 -4.13
N GLU A 243 -22.11 20.39 -3.64
CA GLU A 243 -22.82 21.55 -4.15
C GLU A 243 -22.40 21.88 -5.59
N GLY A 244 -23.34 21.79 -6.53
CA GLY A 244 -23.13 22.12 -7.95
C GLY A 244 -22.85 20.94 -8.89
N ALA A 245 -22.76 19.70 -8.38
CA ALA A 245 -22.60 18.50 -9.20
C ALA A 245 -23.82 18.26 -10.13
N ASP A 246 -25.02 18.68 -9.72
CA ASP A 246 -26.26 18.51 -10.50
C ASP A 246 -26.38 19.44 -11.73
N ARG A 247 -25.49 20.42 -11.91
CA ARG A 247 -25.63 21.42 -12.99
C ARG A 247 -24.98 21.03 -14.32
N TYR A 248 -24.20 19.95 -14.38
CA TYR A 248 -23.44 19.57 -15.59
C TYR A 248 -23.54 18.11 -16.03
N SER A 249 -24.16 17.23 -15.25
CA SER A 249 -24.36 15.82 -15.63
C SER A 249 -25.85 15.53 -15.75
N GLY A 250 -26.41 15.67 -16.96
CA GLY A 250 -27.78 15.26 -17.31
C GLY A 250 -28.04 13.74 -17.20
N VAL A 251 -27.50 13.09 -16.18
CA VAL A 251 -27.67 11.69 -15.82
C VAL A 251 -27.92 11.68 -14.31
N GLY A 252 -29.12 11.27 -13.88
CA GLY A 252 -29.56 11.29 -12.48
C GLY A 252 -28.94 10.20 -11.59
N GLU A 253 -27.64 9.94 -11.71
CA GLU A 253 -26.91 9.11 -10.74
C GLU A 253 -26.35 10.00 -9.63
N ALA A 254 -26.98 9.93 -8.45
CA ALA A 254 -26.59 10.70 -7.27
C ALA A 254 -25.12 10.43 -6.90
N VAL A 255 -24.32 11.49 -6.75
CA VAL A 255 -22.92 11.38 -6.32
C VAL A 255 -22.85 10.71 -4.93
N ARG A 256 -22.01 9.68 -4.81
CA ARG A 256 -21.84 8.85 -3.61
C ARG A 256 -20.47 9.03 -2.96
N LEU A 257 -20.41 8.85 -1.64
CA LEU A 257 -19.19 8.92 -0.84
C LEU A 257 -18.51 7.55 -0.70
N ALA A 258 -17.50 7.29 -1.54
CA ALA A 258 -16.79 6.00 -1.62
C ALA A 258 -15.52 5.88 -0.74
N GLY A 259 -15.22 6.91 0.06
CA GLY A 259 -14.06 6.94 0.97
C GLY A 259 -14.42 6.47 2.38
N ARG A 260 -14.00 7.20 3.42
CA ARG A 260 -14.43 6.90 4.79
C ARG A 260 -15.96 6.94 4.91
N PRO A 261 -16.59 5.90 5.50
CA PRO A 261 -18.04 5.81 5.51
C PRO A 261 -18.68 6.87 6.40
N VAL A 262 -19.91 7.21 6.05
CA VAL A 262 -20.76 8.13 6.81
C VAL A 262 -21.28 7.40 8.04
N LEU A 263 -21.37 8.09 9.18
CA LEU A 263 -21.91 7.50 10.41
C LEU A 263 -23.24 8.14 10.75
N SER A 264 -24.26 7.30 11.01
CA SER A 264 -25.47 7.76 11.70
C SER A 264 -25.43 7.31 13.16
N CYS A 265 -25.92 8.15 14.06
CA CYS A 265 -26.06 7.82 15.46
C CYS A 265 -27.51 7.97 15.91
N HIS A 266 -28.02 6.95 16.59
CA HIS A 266 -29.39 6.86 17.09
C HIS A 266 -29.36 6.80 18.62
N SER A 267 -30.02 7.75 19.27
CA SER A 267 -30.02 7.90 20.73
C SER A 267 -31.33 7.40 21.31
N PHE A 268 -31.29 6.71 22.44
CA PHE A 268 -32.44 6.16 23.14
C PHE A 268 -32.46 6.64 24.59
N THR A 269 -33.58 7.21 25.01
CA THR A 269 -33.84 7.66 26.40
C THR A 269 -34.98 6.88 27.05
N GLU A 270 -35.94 6.41 26.26
CA GLU A 270 -37.13 5.70 26.71
C GLU A 270 -37.09 4.26 26.23
N THR A 271 -37.65 3.34 27.01
CA THR A 271 -37.67 1.90 26.71
C THR A 271 -38.98 1.44 26.09
N ALA A 272 -40.05 2.23 26.21
CA ALA A 272 -41.42 1.82 25.87
C ALA A 272 -41.72 1.80 24.37
N THR A 273 -41.15 2.72 23.57
CA THR A 273 -41.49 2.87 22.15
C THR A 273 -40.53 2.13 21.22
N GLY A 274 -39.32 1.80 21.69
CA GLY A 274 -38.25 1.26 20.85
C GLY A 274 -37.65 2.25 19.84
N LEU A 275 -38.26 3.43 19.65
CA LEU A 275 -37.83 4.42 18.67
C LEU A 275 -36.71 5.34 19.22
N PRO A 276 -35.76 5.79 18.37
CA PRO A 276 -34.75 6.75 18.78
C PRO A 276 -35.37 8.10 19.18
N SER A 277 -34.90 8.67 20.29
CA SER A 277 -35.23 10.03 20.75
C SER A 277 -34.31 11.11 20.17
N GLY A 278 -33.24 10.71 19.47
CA GLY A 278 -32.36 11.64 18.75
C GLY A 278 -31.59 10.98 17.62
N PHE A 279 -31.24 11.79 16.62
CA PHE A 279 -30.52 11.38 15.43
C PHE A 279 -29.28 12.27 15.24
N THR A 280 -28.18 11.71 14.76
CA THR A 280 -27.02 12.49 14.33
C THR A 280 -26.40 11.90 13.08
N LEU A 281 -26.17 12.72 12.07
CA LEU A 281 -25.44 12.34 10.86
C LEU A 281 -24.04 12.93 10.92
N HIS A 282 -23.00 12.09 10.76
CA HIS A 282 -21.59 12.50 10.75
C HIS A 282 -21.02 12.26 9.36
N VAL A 283 -20.51 13.32 8.74
CA VAL A 283 -19.84 13.27 7.43
C VAL A 283 -18.33 13.42 7.66
N PRO A 284 -17.48 12.46 7.23
CA PRO A 284 -16.02 12.53 7.40
C PRO A 284 -15.42 13.49 6.37
N VAL A 285 -15.55 14.80 6.63
CA VAL A 285 -15.20 15.86 5.68
C VAL A 285 -13.77 15.74 5.18
N ARG A 286 -12.83 15.40 6.06
CA ARG A 286 -11.40 15.23 5.77
C ARG A 286 -11.08 14.30 4.59
N ASP A 287 -11.86 13.23 4.39
CA ASP A 287 -11.64 12.23 3.34
C ASP A 287 -12.17 12.73 1.99
N TYR A 288 -12.86 13.88 2.00
CA TYR A 288 -13.52 14.47 0.85
C TYR A 288 -13.08 15.92 0.59
N VAL A 289 -12.01 16.39 1.23
CA VAL A 289 -11.39 17.70 1.01
C VAL A 289 -9.93 17.58 0.60
N ARG A 290 -9.42 18.60 -0.08
CA ARG A 290 -8.00 18.66 -0.45
C ARG A 290 -7.11 19.12 0.70
N HIS A 291 -7.60 20.05 1.50
CA HIS A 291 -6.87 20.61 2.62
C HIS A 291 -7.87 21.17 3.64
N ASP A 292 -7.43 21.44 4.87
CA ASP A 292 -8.31 21.92 5.93
C ASP A 292 -8.94 23.28 5.63
N GLY A 293 -8.36 24.08 4.73
CA GLY A 293 -9.02 25.30 4.22
C GLY A 293 -10.36 25.02 3.51
N GLU A 294 -10.51 23.89 2.83
CA GLU A 294 -11.81 23.48 2.26
C GLU A 294 -12.74 22.92 3.31
N ALA A 295 -12.22 22.13 4.26
CA ALA A 295 -13.01 21.60 5.36
C ALA A 295 -13.58 22.74 6.21
N HIS A 296 -12.77 23.76 6.46
CA HIS A 296 -13.15 25.00 7.12
C HIS A 296 -14.23 25.73 6.34
N ALA A 297 -14.05 25.94 5.03
CA ALA A 297 -15.08 26.58 4.20
C ALA A 297 -16.43 25.83 4.23
N ARG A 298 -16.40 24.49 4.20
CA ARG A 298 -17.61 23.65 4.32
C ARG A 298 -18.23 23.77 5.71
N ALA A 299 -17.43 23.75 6.78
CA ALA A 299 -17.90 23.94 8.14
C ALA A 299 -18.56 25.31 8.31
N THR A 300 -17.94 26.38 7.83
CA THR A 300 -18.50 27.74 7.82
C THR A 300 -19.82 27.80 7.05
N ALA A 301 -19.90 27.15 5.88
CA ALA A 301 -21.13 27.12 5.09
C ALA A 301 -22.27 26.40 5.82
N VAL A 302 -21.99 25.25 6.44
CA VAL A 302 -22.95 24.51 7.27
C VAL A 302 -23.42 25.39 8.43
N LEU A 303 -22.51 26.00 9.19
CA LEU A 303 -22.86 26.84 10.35
C LEU A 303 -23.78 28.01 9.95
N ARG A 304 -23.44 28.72 8.88
CA ARG A 304 -24.25 29.85 8.39
C ARG A 304 -25.65 29.41 7.95
N ARG A 305 -25.79 28.27 7.27
CA ARG A 305 -27.08 27.71 6.85
C ARG A 305 -27.98 27.34 8.02
N HIS A 306 -27.38 26.96 9.15
CA HIS A 306 -28.10 26.67 10.38
C HIS A 306 -28.16 27.86 11.36
N GLY A 307 -27.83 29.09 10.92
CA GLY A 307 -27.96 30.30 11.75
C GLY A 307 -26.94 30.41 12.88
N MET A 308 -25.78 29.76 12.75
CA MET A 308 -24.71 29.73 13.77
C MET A 308 -23.53 30.61 13.34
N ASP A 309 -22.91 31.31 14.29
CA ASP A 309 -21.74 32.14 14.05
C ASP A 309 -20.46 31.28 13.90
N PRO A 310 -19.78 31.28 12.73
CA PRO A 310 -18.55 30.53 12.52
C PRO A 310 -17.32 31.13 13.23
N THR A 311 -17.36 32.38 13.73
CA THR A 311 -16.16 33.05 14.27
C THR A 311 -15.50 32.29 15.42
N VAL A 312 -16.29 31.56 16.20
CA VAL A 312 -15.75 30.76 17.30
C VAL A 312 -15.01 29.52 16.80
N LEU A 313 -15.45 28.92 15.70
CA LEU A 313 -14.70 27.85 15.04
C LEU A 313 -13.34 28.38 14.56
N ASP A 314 -13.31 29.56 13.94
CA ASP A 314 -12.08 30.20 13.47
C ASP A 314 -11.08 30.40 14.61
N ARG A 315 -11.54 30.97 15.73
CA ARG A 315 -10.73 31.17 16.94
C ARG A 315 -10.24 29.83 17.49
N SER A 316 -11.12 28.82 17.58
CA SER A 316 -10.75 27.51 18.11
C SER A 316 -9.67 26.82 17.26
N LEU A 317 -9.80 26.81 15.93
CA LEU A 317 -8.78 26.21 15.05
C LEU A 317 -7.41 26.90 15.22
N ALA A 318 -7.39 28.23 15.28
CA ALA A 318 -6.17 29.00 15.49
C ALA A 318 -5.50 28.76 16.85
N THR A 319 -6.24 28.27 17.86
CA THR A 319 -5.66 27.91 19.17
C THR A 319 -5.03 26.51 19.22
N VAL A 320 -5.47 25.63 18.31
CA VAL A 320 -5.04 24.22 18.27
C VAL A 320 -3.85 24.05 17.34
N SER A 321 -3.89 24.66 16.15
CA SER A 321 -2.83 24.53 15.15
C SER A 321 -2.28 25.90 14.73
N SER A 322 -0.95 26.00 14.63
CA SER A 322 -0.24 27.14 14.04
C SER A 322 0.05 26.95 12.54
N ARG A 323 -0.23 25.76 12.01
CA ARG A 323 -0.03 25.43 10.60
C ARG A 323 -1.07 26.14 9.74
N PRO A 324 -0.68 26.68 8.56
CA PRO A 324 -1.66 27.14 7.59
C PRO A 324 -2.63 26.02 7.18
N LEU A 325 -3.93 26.30 7.12
CA LEU A 325 -4.96 25.30 6.80
C LEU A 325 -4.81 24.66 5.41
N HIS A 326 -3.99 25.22 4.52
CA HIS A 326 -3.71 24.65 3.21
C HIS A 326 -2.52 23.67 3.19
N ASP A 327 -1.73 23.61 4.26
CA ASP A 327 -0.51 22.79 4.34
C ASP A 327 -0.77 21.36 4.85
N GLY A 328 -2.03 20.93 4.86
CA GLY A 328 -2.43 19.64 5.41
C GLY A 328 -3.94 19.47 5.48
N VAL A 329 -4.35 18.25 5.81
CA VAL A 329 -5.74 17.81 5.93
C VAL A 329 -5.92 16.95 7.18
N GLY A 330 -7.06 17.08 7.84
CA GLY A 330 -7.43 16.26 9.00
C GLY A 330 -7.61 17.06 10.29
N LEU A 331 -7.34 18.37 10.28
CA LEU A 331 -7.64 19.24 11.42
C LEU A 331 -9.15 19.27 11.71
N ILE A 332 -10.00 19.28 10.68
CA ILE A 332 -11.46 19.09 10.84
C ILE A 332 -11.84 17.70 10.33
N ALA A 333 -11.98 16.74 11.26
CA ALA A 333 -12.17 15.34 10.91
C ALA A 333 -13.60 15.04 10.42
N TYR A 334 -14.60 15.55 11.15
CA TYR A 334 -16.01 15.34 10.87
C TYR A 334 -16.80 16.64 11.05
N LEU A 335 -17.88 16.73 10.29
CA LEU A 335 -19.02 17.59 10.61
C LEU A 335 -20.20 16.71 10.96
N ALA A 336 -20.92 17.06 12.02
CA ALA A 336 -22.13 16.35 12.41
C ALA A 336 -23.33 17.28 12.56
N LEU A 337 -24.48 16.86 12.03
CA LEU A 337 -25.78 17.48 12.29
C LEU A 337 -26.52 16.63 13.30
N VAL A 338 -26.81 17.22 14.45
CA VAL A 338 -27.54 16.58 15.54
C VAL A 338 -28.97 17.13 15.61
N HIS A 339 -29.93 16.22 15.64
CA HIS A 339 -31.34 16.51 15.90
C HIS A 339 -31.77 15.79 17.19
N GLU A 340 -32.31 16.54 18.12
CA GLU A 340 -32.91 16.04 19.36
C GLU A 340 -34.33 16.61 19.44
N ARG A 341 -35.30 15.79 19.86
CA ARG A 341 -36.70 16.20 19.94
C ARG A 341 -36.84 17.47 20.78
N ASN A 342 -37.61 18.45 20.27
CA ASN A 342 -37.87 19.75 20.91
C ASN A 342 -36.61 20.60 21.20
N ARG A 343 -35.50 20.35 20.51
CA ARG A 343 -34.28 21.16 20.61
C ARG A 343 -33.90 21.72 19.24
N PRO A 344 -33.27 22.92 19.17
CA PRO A 344 -32.76 23.43 17.91
C PRO A 344 -31.70 22.48 17.33
N PRO A 345 -31.53 22.46 15.99
CA PRO A 345 -30.46 21.67 15.37
C PRO A 345 -29.10 22.13 15.90
N ARG A 346 -28.21 21.17 16.11
CA ARG A 346 -26.86 21.41 16.62
C ARG A 346 -25.85 20.91 15.61
N VAL A 347 -24.90 21.76 15.22
CA VAL A 347 -23.77 21.35 14.35
C VAL A 347 -22.56 21.11 15.24
N THR A 348 -21.82 20.03 14.99
CA THR A 348 -20.57 19.74 15.71
C THR A 348 -19.42 19.62 14.72
N ALA A 349 -18.33 20.33 14.96
CA ALA A 349 -17.06 20.15 14.26
C ALA A 349 -16.07 19.39 15.15
N TYR A 350 -15.47 18.33 14.61
CA TYR A 350 -14.48 17.49 15.31
C TYR A 350 -13.09 17.94 14.91
N ILE A 351 -12.25 18.25 15.89
CA ILE A 351 -10.98 18.96 15.74
C ILE A 351 -9.84 18.09 16.28
N SER A 352 -8.92 17.69 15.39
CA SER A 352 -7.71 16.94 15.76
C SER A 352 -6.78 17.82 16.62
N SER A 353 -6.05 17.20 17.54
CA SER A 353 -5.02 17.88 18.34
C SER A 353 -3.70 18.09 17.59
N GLU A 354 -3.47 17.38 16.47
CA GLU A 354 -2.25 17.40 15.66
C GLU A 354 -0.96 17.15 16.48
N ALA A 355 -1.00 16.29 17.51
CA ALA A 355 0.17 16.06 18.37
C ALA A 355 1.25 15.19 17.71
N TYR A 356 0.90 14.35 16.74
CA TYR A 356 1.87 13.54 15.99
C TYR A 356 1.86 13.84 14.48
N ALA A 357 1.00 13.18 13.69
CA ALA A 357 1.10 13.22 12.23
C ALA A 357 -0.01 14.04 11.57
N VAL A 358 0.35 15.07 10.81
CA VAL A 358 -0.58 15.80 9.94
C VAL A 358 -0.52 15.20 8.54
N ARG A 359 -1.67 14.88 7.94
CA ARG A 359 -1.70 14.40 6.55
C ARG A 359 -1.42 15.55 5.59
N PRO A 360 -0.58 15.37 4.54
CA PRO A 360 -0.31 16.42 3.57
C PRO A 360 -1.56 16.75 2.73
N PRO A 361 -1.65 17.97 2.18
CA PRO A 361 -2.80 18.38 1.37
C PRO A 361 -2.79 17.69 0.00
N LEU A 362 -3.98 17.42 -0.56
CA LEU A 362 -4.13 16.89 -1.91
C LEU A 362 -3.93 18.01 -2.96
N PRO A 363 -3.24 17.74 -4.08
CA PRO A 363 -2.96 18.75 -5.10
C PRO A 363 -4.25 19.30 -5.74
N ALA A 364 -4.22 20.58 -6.13
CA ALA A 364 -5.36 21.21 -6.78
C ALA A 364 -5.62 20.59 -8.16
N ARG A 365 -6.89 20.22 -8.47
CA ARG A 365 -7.28 19.90 -9.86
C ARG A 365 -7.05 21.14 -10.75
N PRO A 366 -6.38 21.00 -11.91
CA PRO A 366 -6.24 22.12 -12.83
C PRO A 366 -7.63 22.59 -13.30
N ARG A 367 -7.87 23.90 -13.26
CA ARG A 367 -9.09 24.50 -13.84
C ARG A 367 -9.10 24.22 -15.34
N HIS A 368 -10.10 23.49 -15.83
CA HIS A 368 -10.36 23.37 -17.26
C HIS A 368 -10.52 24.78 -17.86
N GLN A 369 -9.55 25.19 -18.68
CA GLN A 369 -9.78 26.27 -19.64
C GLN A 369 -10.69 25.70 -20.73
N PRO A 370 -11.81 26.36 -21.07
CA PRO A 370 -12.61 25.94 -22.22
C PRO A 370 -11.79 26.26 -23.48
N PHE A 371 -11.31 25.23 -24.16
CA PHE A 371 -10.68 25.37 -25.47
C PHE A 371 -11.71 25.89 -26.48
N SER A 372 -11.39 27.02 -27.10
CA SER A 372 -12.08 27.56 -28.26
C SER A 372 -11.86 26.64 -29.46
N SER A 373 -12.96 26.25 -30.13
CA SER A 373 -12.94 25.34 -31.28
C SER A 373 -12.18 25.94 -32.47
N PRO A 374 -11.28 25.18 -33.13
CA PRO A 374 -10.81 25.55 -34.45
C PRO A 374 -11.89 25.28 -35.50
N ARG A 375 -12.01 26.23 -36.44
CA ARG A 375 -12.90 26.18 -37.61
C ARG A 375 -12.72 24.91 -38.44
N ALA A 376 -13.86 24.45 -38.93
CA ALA A 376 -14.05 23.33 -39.84
C ALA A 376 -13.12 23.35 -41.08
N ALA A 377 -12.46 22.23 -41.33
CA ALA A 377 -12.01 21.84 -42.66
C ALA A 377 -12.81 20.60 -43.10
N ARG A 378 -13.25 20.65 -44.35
CA ARG A 378 -14.31 19.85 -44.96
C ARG A 378 -13.97 18.36 -45.09
N THR A 379 -15.02 17.56 -44.90
CA THR A 379 -15.17 16.14 -45.20
C THR A 379 -15.08 15.82 -46.69
N GLU A 380 -14.44 14.70 -47.03
CA GLU A 380 -14.77 13.84 -48.19
C GLU A 380 -14.87 12.38 -47.68
N PRO A 381 -15.78 11.55 -48.23
CA PRO A 381 -16.21 10.30 -47.61
C PRO A 381 -15.56 9.04 -48.22
N ARG A 382 -15.81 7.90 -47.54
CA ARG A 382 -15.64 6.47 -47.93
C ARG A 382 -14.54 5.77 -47.14
N GLU A 383 -14.66 4.51 -46.73
CA GLU A 383 -15.69 3.48 -46.84
C GLU A 383 -15.39 2.47 -45.71
N THR A 384 -16.41 1.94 -45.06
CA THR A 384 -16.28 0.78 -44.17
C THR A 384 -15.68 -0.42 -44.92
N LEU A 385 -14.56 -0.94 -44.44
CA LEU A 385 -14.06 -2.27 -44.78
C LEU A 385 -13.44 -2.92 -43.53
N HIS A 386 -14.23 -3.80 -42.91
CA HIS A 386 -13.70 -4.93 -42.18
C HIS A 386 -12.98 -5.84 -43.18
N SER A 387 -11.67 -6.05 -43.01
CA SER A 387 -10.97 -7.22 -43.54
C SER A 387 -9.84 -7.60 -42.61
N VAL A 388 -10.00 -8.73 -41.92
CA VAL A 388 -8.92 -9.48 -41.27
C VAL A 388 -8.03 -10.02 -42.38
N GLY A 389 -6.78 -9.60 -42.43
CA GLY A 389 -5.80 -10.03 -43.42
C GLY A 389 -4.56 -10.64 -42.75
N HIS A 390 -4.36 -11.94 -42.92
CA HIS A 390 -3.05 -12.56 -42.86
C HIS A 390 -2.21 -12.08 -44.06
N GLY A 391 -1.09 -11.40 -43.83
CA GLY A 391 -0.17 -10.98 -44.90
C GLY A 391 1.08 -10.27 -44.38
N LYS A 392 2.25 -10.71 -44.88
CA LYS A 392 3.60 -10.27 -44.52
C LYS A 392 3.88 -8.81 -44.90
N ALA A 393 4.63 -8.13 -44.02
CA ALA A 393 5.34 -6.84 -44.14
C ALA A 393 4.52 -5.54 -44.10
N GLY A 394 4.75 -4.73 -43.05
CA GLY A 394 5.12 -3.32 -43.28
C GLY A 394 4.18 -2.21 -42.80
N ALA A 395 3.54 -2.33 -41.65
CA ALA A 395 3.21 -1.17 -40.81
C ALA A 395 3.26 -1.60 -39.35
N GLU A 396 4.43 -1.48 -38.71
CA GLU A 396 4.57 -1.69 -37.27
C GLU A 396 3.67 -0.66 -36.56
N ILE A 397 2.61 -1.16 -35.90
CA ILE A 397 1.80 -0.34 -35.01
C ILE A 397 2.63 -0.08 -33.76
N ARG A 398 3.39 1.03 -33.79
CA ARG A 398 4.31 1.46 -32.73
C ARG A 398 3.60 2.26 -31.64
N MET A 399 2.57 1.70 -31.01
CA MET A 399 1.83 2.34 -29.93
C MET A 399 1.43 1.36 -28.85
N GLU A 400 1.22 1.89 -27.64
CA GLU A 400 0.73 1.11 -26.52
C GLU A 400 -0.63 0.46 -26.86
N PRO A 401 -0.80 -0.87 -26.70
CA PRO A 401 -2.04 -1.59 -26.97
C PRO A 401 -3.07 -1.39 -25.84
N TYR A 402 -2.91 -0.30 -25.09
CA TYR A 402 -3.75 0.12 -23.99
C TYR A 402 -3.75 1.65 -23.93
N ARG A 403 -4.77 2.20 -23.29
CA ARG A 403 -4.86 3.62 -22.96
C ARG A 403 -4.70 3.81 -21.46
N ILE A 404 -4.10 4.91 -21.06
CA ILE A 404 -3.93 5.27 -19.65
C ILE A 404 -5.31 5.49 -19.01
N LYS A 405 -5.63 4.69 -17.98
CA LYS A 405 -6.91 4.75 -17.26
C LYS A 405 -6.85 5.65 -16.03
N VAL A 406 -5.76 5.54 -15.27
CA VAL A 406 -5.45 6.30 -14.06
C VAL A 406 -3.98 6.70 -14.15
N VAL A 407 -3.64 7.88 -13.66
CA VAL A 407 -2.25 8.40 -13.60
C VAL A 407 -1.83 8.61 -12.16
N GLU A 408 -0.55 8.37 -11.89
CA GLU A 408 0.15 8.81 -10.69
C GLU A 408 1.06 10.00 -11.05
N PRO A 409 0.93 11.16 -10.38
CA PRO A 409 1.84 12.28 -10.61
C PRO A 409 3.29 11.92 -10.19
N ILE A 410 4.26 12.16 -11.07
CA ILE A 410 5.68 12.03 -10.74
C ILE A 410 6.27 13.36 -10.25
N PRO A 411 7.19 13.37 -9.27
CA PRO A 411 7.81 14.59 -8.80
C PRO A 411 8.80 15.15 -9.83
N LEU A 412 8.73 16.44 -10.12
CA LEU A 412 9.70 17.14 -10.96
C LEU A 412 10.74 17.83 -10.06
N THR A 413 11.80 17.09 -9.73
CA THR A 413 12.80 17.53 -8.76
C THR A 413 13.79 18.55 -9.35
N THR A 414 14.27 19.48 -8.53
CA THR A 414 15.36 20.39 -8.89
C THR A 414 16.73 19.76 -8.57
N PRO A 415 17.82 20.20 -9.22
CA PRO A 415 19.18 19.73 -8.88
C PRO A 415 19.53 19.89 -7.40
N GLN A 416 19.09 20.99 -6.77
CA GLN A 416 19.34 21.27 -5.35
C GLN A 416 18.60 20.29 -4.45
N GLN A 417 17.34 19.97 -4.76
CA GLN A 417 16.55 18.98 -4.01
C GLN A 417 17.20 17.60 -4.10
N ARG A 418 17.62 17.19 -5.30
CA ARG A 418 18.28 15.89 -5.50
C ARG A 418 19.60 15.80 -4.77
N LYS A 419 20.40 16.87 -4.80
CA LYS A 419 21.67 16.93 -4.05
C LYS A 419 21.43 16.77 -2.54
N ALA A 420 20.49 17.53 -1.98
CA ALA A 420 20.15 17.42 -0.56
C ALA A 420 19.61 16.03 -0.19
N ALA A 421 18.77 15.44 -1.02
CA ALA A 421 18.19 14.12 -0.80
C ALA A 421 19.26 13.01 -0.83
N ILE A 422 20.15 13.00 -1.84
CA ILE A 422 21.19 11.96 -1.95
C ILE A 422 22.23 12.06 -0.84
N GLU A 423 22.57 13.29 -0.39
CA GLU A 423 23.46 13.51 0.74
C GLU A 423 22.83 13.01 2.06
N ARG A 424 21.53 13.26 2.26
CA ARG A 424 20.76 12.82 3.44
C ARG A 424 20.76 11.30 3.60
N VAL A 425 20.75 10.56 2.49
CA VAL A 425 20.71 9.09 2.48
C VAL A 425 22.10 8.47 2.31
N HIS A 426 23.17 9.26 2.51
CA HIS A 426 24.55 8.81 2.36
C HIS A 426 24.81 8.10 1.03
N TYR A 427 24.28 8.69 -0.05
CA TYR A 427 24.43 8.21 -1.42
C TYR A 427 23.86 6.83 -1.72
N ASN A 428 23.11 6.21 -0.78
CA ASN A 428 22.38 4.99 -1.07
C ASN A 428 21.00 5.28 -1.67
N LEU A 429 20.83 4.96 -2.95
CA LEU A 429 19.58 5.20 -3.67
C LEU A 429 18.39 4.38 -3.14
N PHE A 430 18.63 3.26 -2.44
CA PHE A 430 17.57 2.47 -1.81
C PHE A 430 16.85 3.22 -0.68
N ASP A 431 17.54 4.15 0.00
CA ASP A 431 16.99 4.91 1.12
C ASP A 431 16.35 6.25 0.68
N LEU A 432 16.38 6.58 -0.63
CA LEU A 432 15.63 7.71 -1.19
C LEU A 432 14.13 7.49 -1.05
N ARG A 433 13.40 8.55 -0.72
CA ARG A 433 11.93 8.51 -0.68
C ARG A 433 11.40 8.54 -2.11
N ALA A 434 10.25 7.90 -2.35
CA ALA A 434 9.67 7.82 -3.69
C ALA A 434 9.28 9.21 -4.25
N ASP A 435 8.85 10.13 -3.38
CA ASP A 435 8.53 11.53 -3.74
C ASP A 435 9.77 12.38 -4.07
N GLU A 436 10.97 11.83 -3.91
CA GLU A 436 12.23 12.45 -4.31
C GLU A 436 12.77 11.89 -5.65
N VAL A 437 12.03 11.01 -6.34
CA VAL A 437 12.45 10.29 -7.54
C VAL A 437 11.49 10.57 -8.71
N THR A 438 12.01 11.12 -9.81
CA THR A 438 11.21 11.48 -10.99
C THR A 438 10.90 10.26 -11.86
N ILE A 439 11.89 9.41 -12.14
CA ILE A 439 11.72 8.14 -12.86
C ILE A 439 12.36 7.04 -12.03
N ASP A 440 11.59 6.02 -11.66
CA ASP A 440 12.05 4.93 -10.81
C ASP A 440 12.24 3.65 -11.63
N LEU A 441 13.49 3.38 -11.98
CA LEU A 441 13.93 2.20 -12.72
C LEU A 441 14.73 1.24 -11.81
N LEU A 442 14.51 1.33 -10.49
CA LEU A 442 15.16 0.47 -9.51
C LEU A 442 14.80 -1.00 -9.72
N SER A 443 13.52 -1.28 -9.96
CA SER A 443 12.97 -2.64 -10.07
C SER A 443 11.67 -2.67 -10.86
N ASP A 444 11.45 -3.76 -11.60
CA ASP A 444 10.19 -4.10 -12.27
C ASP A 444 9.25 -4.95 -11.40
N SER A 445 9.64 -5.22 -10.15
CA SER A 445 8.94 -6.13 -9.23
C SER A 445 7.95 -5.39 -8.33
N GLY A 446 6.67 -5.49 -8.64
CA GLY A 446 5.56 -4.94 -7.86
C GLY A 446 5.22 -3.49 -8.22
N THR A 447 5.84 -2.99 -9.29
CA THR A 447 5.77 -1.61 -9.75
C THR A 447 4.98 -1.46 -11.04
N GLY A 448 4.43 -2.54 -11.60
CA GLY A 448 3.63 -2.48 -12.83
C GLY A 448 2.24 -1.89 -12.60
N ALA A 449 1.72 -1.15 -13.59
CA ALA A 449 0.37 -0.60 -13.53
C ALA A 449 -0.68 -1.69 -13.79
N LEU A 450 -1.68 -1.79 -12.92
CA LEU A 450 -2.81 -2.73 -13.06
C LEU A 450 -3.77 -2.30 -14.17
N SER A 451 -4.39 -3.26 -14.86
CA SER A 451 -5.46 -2.99 -15.81
C SER A 451 -6.77 -2.64 -15.10
N SER A 452 -7.71 -2.03 -15.83
CA SER A 452 -9.06 -1.84 -15.29
C SER A 452 -9.78 -3.16 -15.02
N ALA A 453 -9.43 -4.25 -15.73
CA ALA A 453 -10.01 -5.56 -15.50
C ALA A 453 -9.46 -6.17 -14.20
N GLN A 454 -8.15 -6.08 -13.95
CA GLN A 454 -7.54 -6.49 -12.68
C GLN A 454 -8.17 -5.73 -11.51
N LEU A 455 -8.29 -4.40 -11.62
CA LEU A 455 -8.95 -3.60 -10.58
C LEU A 455 -10.42 -4.01 -10.37
N ALA A 456 -11.16 -4.26 -11.45
CA ALA A 456 -12.57 -4.68 -11.36
C ALA A 456 -12.74 -6.03 -10.65
N VAL A 457 -11.96 -7.05 -11.02
CA VAL A 457 -12.03 -8.36 -10.34
C VAL A 457 -11.54 -8.28 -8.91
N GLY A 458 -10.53 -7.47 -8.63
CA GLY A 458 -10.03 -7.25 -7.27
C GLY A 458 -11.06 -6.58 -6.36
N MET A 459 -11.92 -5.70 -6.88
CA MET A 459 -13.04 -5.14 -6.09
C MET A 459 -14.10 -6.19 -5.70
N ALA A 460 -14.15 -7.33 -6.39
CA ALA A 460 -15.02 -8.46 -6.08
C ALA A 460 -14.30 -9.59 -5.30
N GLY A 461 -13.10 -9.31 -4.77
CA GLY A 461 -12.29 -10.27 -4.03
C GLY A 461 -13.04 -10.89 -2.85
N ASP A 462 -12.95 -12.20 -2.72
CA ASP A 462 -13.53 -12.97 -1.63
C ASP A 462 -12.50 -13.15 -0.51
N GLU A 463 -12.66 -12.38 0.56
CA GLU A 463 -11.72 -12.31 1.69
C GLU A 463 -11.94 -13.42 2.75
N SER A 464 -12.70 -14.47 2.41
CA SER A 464 -12.90 -15.63 3.29
C SER A 464 -11.57 -16.31 3.62
N TYR A 465 -11.33 -16.58 4.91
CA TYR A 465 -10.08 -17.16 5.41
C TYR A 465 -9.77 -18.55 4.80
N ALA A 466 -10.79 -19.38 4.61
CA ALA A 466 -10.69 -20.69 4.01
C ALA A 466 -11.74 -20.85 2.92
N GLY A 467 -11.36 -21.50 1.81
CA GLY A 467 -12.29 -21.77 0.71
C GLY A 467 -12.73 -20.54 -0.07
N SER A 468 -11.91 -19.48 -0.11
CA SER A 468 -12.16 -18.27 -0.91
C SER A 468 -12.46 -18.61 -2.36
N ARG A 469 -13.53 -18.03 -2.92
CA ARG A 469 -13.82 -18.14 -4.37
C ARG A 469 -12.70 -17.55 -5.23
N SER A 470 -11.99 -16.55 -4.74
CA SER A 470 -10.83 -15.95 -5.43
C SER A 470 -9.69 -16.94 -5.59
N PHE A 471 -9.44 -17.77 -4.57
CA PHE A 471 -8.45 -18.84 -4.68
C PHE A 471 -8.80 -19.85 -5.77
N TYR A 472 -10.06 -20.25 -5.88
CA TYR A 472 -10.44 -21.24 -6.90
C TYR A 472 -10.29 -20.70 -8.32
N ARG A 473 -10.61 -19.42 -8.57
CA ARG A 473 -10.35 -18.75 -9.87
C ARG A 473 -8.86 -18.61 -10.15
N PHE A 474 -8.08 -18.22 -9.14
CA PHE A 474 -6.63 -18.16 -9.23
C PHE A 474 -6.02 -19.53 -9.56
N ARG A 475 -6.39 -20.56 -8.81
CA ARG A 475 -5.93 -21.93 -9.01
C ARG A 475 -6.28 -22.43 -10.40
N GLU A 476 -7.50 -22.19 -10.87
CA GLU A 476 -7.93 -22.56 -12.23
C GLU A 476 -7.03 -21.91 -13.29
N THR A 477 -6.83 -20.59 -13.22
CA THR A 477 -5.94 -19.87 -14.15
C THR A 477 -4.50 -20.40 -14.12
N VAL A 478 -3.94 -20.65 -12.93
CA VAL A 478 -2.57 -21.16 -12.81
C VAL A 478 -2.47 -22.60 -13.31
N SER A 479 -3.44 -23.47 -12.98
CA SER A 479 -3.47 -24.84 -13.48
C SER A 479 -3.61 -24.90 -15.00
N GLU A 480 -4.43 -24.04 -15.61
CA GLU A 480 -4.53 -23.94 -17.08
C GLU A 480 -3.20 -23.52 -17.72
N LEU A 481 -2.54 -22.52 -17.16
CA LEU A 481 -1.29 -21.98 -17.69
C LEU A 481 -0.10 -22.94 -17.49
N THR A 482 -0.04 -23.64 -16.37
CA THR A 482 1.15 -24.38 -15.94
C THR A 482 1.01 -25.89 -16.06
N GLY A 483 -0.21 -26.42 -15.97
CA GLY A 483 -0.48 -27.85 -15.88
C GLY A 483 -0.11 -28.50 -14.54
N TYR A 484 0.31 -27.73 -13.52
CA TYR A 484 0.62 -28.29 -12.20
C TYR A 484 -0.62 -28.68 -11.42
N THR A 485 -0.52 -29.81 -10.71
CA THR A 485 -1.63 -30.38 -9.93
C THR A 485 -1.82 -29.68 -8.58
N HIS A 486 -0.73 -29.28 -7.94
CA HIS A 486 -0.73 -28.63 -6.63
C HIS A 486 -0.27 -27.18 -6.76
N ILE A 487 -1.16 -26.23 -6.44
CA ILE A 487 -0.88 -24.79 -6.48
C ILE A 487 -1.00 -24.22 -5.07
N LEU A 488 0.08 -23.65 -4.56
CA LEU A 488 0.14 -23.01 -3.24
C LEU A 488 0.43 -21.51 -3.43
N PRO A 489 -0.51 -20.60 -3.14
CA PRO A 489 -0.26 -19.16 -3.19
C PRO A 489 0.73 -18.77 -2.09
N ALA A 490 1.53 -17.73 -2.32
CA ALA A 490 2.45 -17.17 -1.33
C ALA A 490 2.48 -15.64 -1.49
N HIS A 491 2.73 -14.89 -0.41
CA HIS A 491 2.69 -13.42 -0.49
C HIS A 491 3.65 -12.83 -1.54
N GLN A 492 4.78 -13.50 -1.83
CA GLN A 492 5.65 -13.22 -2.99
C GLN A 492 6.64 -14.36 -3.25
N GLY A 493 7.45 -14.24 -4.32
CA GLY A 493 8.39 -15.28 -4.75
C GLY A 493 9.38 -15.75 -3.69
N ARG A 494 9.96 -14.85 -2.86
CA ARG A 494 10.93 -15.28 -1.83
C ARG A 494 10.34 -16.18 -0.74
N ALA A 495 9.03 -16.04 -0.49
CA ALA A 495 8.33 -16.93 0.44
C ALA A 495 8.08 -18.29 -0.21
N ALA A 496 7.69 -18.31 -1.49
CA ALA A 496 7.60 -19.53 -2.29
C ALA A 496 8.96 -20.27 -2.33
N GLU A 497 10.07 -19.56 -2.56
CA GLU A 497 11.43 -20.11 -2.50
C GLU A 497 11.75 -20.71 -1.13
N ARG A 498 11.50 -19.96 -0.05
CA ARG A 498 11.75 -20.42 1.33
C ARG A 498 10.97 -21.70 1.62
N ILE A 499 9.69 -21.73 1.26
CA ILE A 499 8.82 -22.88 1.55
C ILE A 499 9.25 -24.10 0.75
N LEU A 500 9.53 -23.95 -0.55
CA LEU A 500 9.97 -25.05 -1.38
C LEU A 500 11.33 -25.59 -0.91
N PHE A 501 12.34 -24.72 -0.79
CA PHE A 501 13.70 -25.17 -0.49
C PHE A 501 13.87 -25.72 0.91
N SER A 502 13.16 -25.20 1.92
CA SER A 502 13.20 -25.79 3.27
C SER A 502 12.54 -27.17 3.37
N ASN A 503 11.73 -27.58 2.38
CA ASN A 503 11.14 -28.92 2.33
C ASN A 503 11.82 -29.86 1.32
N LEU A 504 12.57 -29.29 0.37
CA LEU A 504 13.26 -30.03 -0.69
C LEU A 504 14.72 -30.35 -0.34
N LEU A 505 15.39 -29.47 0.40
CA LEU A 505 16.84 -29.52 0.61
C LEU A 505 17.21 -30.08 1.99
N GLU A 506 18.34 -30.78 2.04
CA GLU A 506 19.03 -31.24 3.24
C GLU A 506 20.43 -30.59 3.34
N PRO A 507 20.93 -30.24 4.54
CA PRO A 507 22.25 -29.65 4.68
C PRO A 507 23.35 -30.47 3.99
N GLY A 508 24.17 -29.79 3.20
CA GLY A 508 25.20 -30.41 2.37
C GLY A 508 24.77 -30.75 0.94
N ASP A 509 23.49 -30.59 0.58
CA ASP A 509 23.03 -30.71 -0.81
C ASP A 509 23.62 -29.61 -1.72
N THR A 510 23.61 -29.87 -3.02
CA THR A 510 23.91 -28.91 -4.08
C THR A 510 22.67 -28.62 -4.91
N VAL A 511 22.40 -27.34 -5.20
CA VAL A 511 21.40 -26.90 -6.17
C VAL A 511 22.13 -26.28 -7.36
N LEU A 512 21.83 -26.77 -8.55
CA LEU A 512 22.41 -26.29 -9.81
C LEU A 512 21.46 -25.28 -10.46
N SER A 513 21.98 -24.28 -11.16
CA SER A 513 21.14 -23.35 -11.94
C SER A 513 21.87 -22.80 -13.15
N ASN A 514 21.15 -22.31 -14.16
CA ASN A 514 21.75 -21.43 -15.17
C ASN A 514 22.35 -20.20 -14.49
N THR A 515 21.63 -19.56 -13.58
CA THR A 515 22.17 -18.62 -12.57
C THR A 515 21.11 -18.42 -11.48
N HIS A 516 21.45 -18.66 -10.21
CA HIS A 516 20.55 -18.39 -9.11
C HIS A 516 20.29 -16.89 -8.96
N PHE A 517 19.02 -16.50 -8.76
CA PHE A 517 18.72 -15.15 -8.31
C PHE A 517 19.09 -14.98 -6.82
N ASP A 518 19.29 -13.75 -6.38
CA ASP A 518 19.83 -13.38 -5.07
C ASP A 518 19.07 -14.05 -3.92
N THR A 519 17.73 -14.00 -3.95
CA THR A 519 16.90 -14.61 -2.91
C THR A 519 16.84 -16.14 -3.05
N THR A 520 16.92 -16.67 -4.27
CA THR A 520 17.01 -18.11 -4.53
C THR A 520 18.29 -18.67 -3.93
N ARG A 521 19.44 -18.07 -4.25
CA ARG A 521 20.76 -18.42 -3.68
C ARG A 521 20.75 -18.34 -2.17
N ALA A 522 20.26 -17.24 -1.61
CA ALA A 522 20.18 -17.06 -0.16
C ALA A 522 19.32 -18.16 0.50
N ASN A 523 18.16 -18.53 -0.08
CA ASN A 523 17.35 -19.60 0.48
C ASN A 523 18.01 -20.98 0.34
N VAL A 524 18.81 -21.25 -0.69
CA VAL A 524 19.62 -22.47 -0.78
C VAL A 524 20.69 -22.49 0.32
N GLU A 525 21.49 -21.42 0.42
CA GLU A 525 22.63 -21.34 1.35
C GLU A 525 22.17 -21.30 2.83
N LEU A 526 21.03 -20.67 3.14
CA LEU A 526 20.44 -20.67 4.48
C LEU A 526 19.99 -22.07 4.96
N ASN A 527 19.75 -23.01 4.04
CA ASN A 527 19.49 -24.42 4.38
C ASN A 527 20.80 -25.24 4.49
N GLY A 528 21.97 -24.58 4.52
CA GLY A 528 23.27 -25.24 4.61
C GLY A 528 23.69 -25.96 3.33
N CYS A 529 23.15 -25.55 2.19
CA CYS A 529 23.39 -26.15 0.87
C CYS A 529 24.31 -25.27 0.00
N VAL A 530 24.80 -25.83 -1.10
CA VAL A 530 25.66 -25.14 -2.07
C VAL A 530 24.85 -24.73 -3.30
N ALA A 531 24.75 -23.43 -3.58
CA ALA A 531 24.18 -22.92 -4.83
C ALA A 531 25.28 -22.77 -5.91
N ARG A 532 25.23 -23.60 -6.95
CA ARG A 532 26.23 -23.64 -8.04
C ARG A 532 25.61 -23.19 -9.37
N ASP A 533 26.18 -22.15 -9.95
CA ASP A 533 25.76 -21.61 -11.25
C ASP A 533 26.52 -22.27 -12.40
N LEU A 534 25.80 -22.58 -13.49
CA LEU A 534 26.28 -23.20 -14.73
C LEU A 534 25.83 -22.38 -15.95
N PRO A 535 26.18 -21.09 -16.04
CA PRO A 535 25.78 -20.26 -17.17
C PRO A 535 26.42 -20.77 -18.45
N CYS A 536 25.69 -20.70 -19.57
CA CYS A 536 26.25 -21.03 -20.88
C CYS A 536 27.49 -20.15 -21.21
N PRO A 537 28.44 -20.66 -22.03
CA PRO A 537 29.63 -19.90 -22.42
C PRO A 537 29.34 -18.51 -23.00
N GLU A 538 28.26 -18.38 -23.78
CA GLU A 538 27.82 -17.16 -24.45
C GLU A 538 27.48 -16.04 -23.45
N ALA A 539 27.03 -16.39 -22.23
CA ALA A 539 26.73 -15.43 -21.18
C ALA A 539 27.95 -14.60 -20.75
N ARG A 540 29.18 -15.10 -21.00
CA ARG A 540 30.42 -14.40 -20.65
C ARG A 540 30.72 -13.22 -21.57
N ASN A 541 30.16 -13.17 -22.78
CA ASN A 541 30.41 -12.10 -23.74
C ASN A 541 29.22 -11.13 -23.78
N LEU A 542 29.35 -9.98 -23.13
CA LEU A 542 28.29 -8.96 -23.10
C LEU A 542 27.96 -8.36 -24.47
N ASP A 543 28.92 -8.33 -25.40
CA ASP A 543 28.74 -7.71 -26.73
C ASP A 543 28.14 -8.69 -27.76
N SER A 544 28.08 -9.97 -27.41
CA SER A 544 27.50 -11.00 -28.26
C SER A 544 26.02 -10.74 -28.49
N ARG A 545 25.56 -10.90 -29.74
CA ARG A 545 24.14 -10.81 -30.11
C ARG A 545 23.42 -12.15 -30.08
N GLU A 546 24.06 -13.18 -29.56
CA GLU A 546 23.42 -14.49 -29.38
C GLU A 546 22.18 -14.33 -28.47
N PRO A 547 20.99 -14.76 -28.92
CA PRO A 547 19.75 -14.46 -28.22
C PRO A 547 19.61 -15.23 -26.90
N PHE A 548 20.03 -16.50 -26.84
CA PHE A 548 19.73 -17.40 -25.72
C PHE A 548 20.84 -17.49 -24.67
N LYS A 549 21.39 -16.35 -24.26
CA LYS A 549 22.42 -16.25 -23.22
C LYS A 549 21.93 -16.62 -21.81
N GLY A 550 20.63 -16.89 -21.65
CA GLY A 550 20.05 -17.41 -20.42
C GLY A 550 20.20 -18.93 -20.28
N ASN A 551 20.56 -19.65 -21.33
CA ASN A 551 20.71 -21.10 -21.34
C ASN A 551 21.65 -21.62 -20.22
N ILE A 552 21.36 -22.83 -19.72
CA ILE A 552 22.30 -23.57 -18.87
C ILE A 552 23.35 -24.26 -19.76
N ASP A 553 24.59 -24.36 -19.28
CA ASP A 553 25.60 -25.20 -19.92
C ASP A 553 25.23 -26.69 -19.74
N LEU A 554 24.74 -27.31 -20.81
CA LEU A 554 24.28 -28.70 -20.79
C LEU A 554 25.42 -29.70 -20.56
N GLY A 555 26.64 -29.39 -21.02
CA GLY A 555 27.80 -30.26 -20.80
C GLY A 555 28.24 -30.21 -19.34
N ALA A 556 28.30 -29.01 -18.76
CA ALA A 556 28.60 -28.84 -17.34
C ALA A 556 27.50 -29.41 -16.45
N LEU A 557 26.23 -29.32 -16.86
CA LEU A 557 25.10 -29.94 -16.17
C LEU A 557 25.21 -31.46 -16.18
N GLU A 558 25.47 -32.09 -17.33
CA GLU A 558 25.64 -33.54 -17.44
C GLU A 558 26.82 -34.05 -16.59
N GLN A 559 27.94 -33.33 -16.59
CA GLN A 559 29.07 -33.62 -15.71
C GLN A 559 28.69 -33.52 -14.23
N ALA A 560 28.06 -32.42 -13.82
CA ALA A 560 27.67 -32.21 -12.42
C ALA A 560 26.64 -33.22 -11.90
N LEU A 561 25.75 -33.72 -12.77
CA LEU A 561 24.79 -34.78 -12.44
C LEU A 561 25.41 -36.19 -12.44
N GLY A 562 26.50 -36.41 -13.18
CA GLY A 562 27.18 -37.70 -13.29
C GLY A 562 28.30 -37.94 -12.26
N GLU A 563 28.93 -36.88 -11.75
CA GLU A 563 30.00 -36.97 -10.75
C GLU A 563 29.44 -37.35 -9.37
N SER A 564 30.01 -38.39 -8.72
CA SER A 564 29.88 -38.57 -7.27
C SER A 564 30.75 -37.54 -6.55
N THR A 565 30.27 -36.29 -6.51
CA THR A 565 30.96 -35.14 -5.88
C THR A 565 30.95 -35.19 -4.34
N GLY A 566 30.41 -36.26 -3.73
CA GLY A 566 30.24 -36.38 -2.28
C GLY A 566 29.08 -35.55 -1.71
N SER A 567 28.46 -34.67 -2.53
CA SER A 567 27.24 -33.93 -2.23
C SER A 567 26.12 -34.37 -3.19
N ARG A 568 24.90 -34.53 -2.67
CA ARG A 568 23.72 -34.88 -3.48
C ARG A 568 23.25 -33.64 -4.24
N VAL A 569 23.02 -33.77 -5.55
CA VAL A 569 22.32 -32.73 -6.31
C VAL A 569 20.82 -32.85 -6.04
N ALA A 570 20.26 -31.93 -5.27
CA ALA A 570 18.87 -32.00 -4.82
C ALA A 570 17.87 -31.46 -5.84
N ALA A 571 18.28 -30.48 -6.64
CA ALA A 571 17.46 -29.88 -7.68
C ALA A 571 18.30 -29.15 -8.73
N VAL A 572 17.71 -28.97 -9.91
CA VAL A 572 18.17 -28.01 -10.91
C VAL A 572 17.12 -26.90 -11.01
N VAL A 573 17.53 -25.65 -10.83
CA VAL A 573 16.68 -24.47 -10.99
C VAL A 573 16.96 -23.80 -12.33
N MET A 574 15.97 -23.76 -13.22
CA MET A 574 16.06 -23.00 -14.47
C MET A 574 15.31 -21.67 -14.32
N THR A 575 16.04 -20.56 -14.33
CA THR A 575 15.45 -19.22 -14.25
C THR A 575 15.10 -18.69 -15.64
N ILE A 576 13.83 -18.34 -15.85
CA ILE A 576 13.31 -17.82 -17.13
C ILE A 576 12.58 -16.48 -16.95
N THR A 577 13.02 -15.40 -17.59
CA THR A 577 14.37 -15.15 -18.15
C THR A 577 15.45 -15.12 -17.06
N ASN A 578 16.69 -15.46 -17.37
CA ASN A 578 17.81 -15.47 -16.42
C ASN A 578 18.14 -14.03 -15.94
N ASN A 579 17.64 -13.65 -14.75
CA ASN A 579 17.86 -12.32 -14.18
C ASN A 579 19.34 -12.06 -13.84
N GLY A 580 20.04 -13.06 -13.28
CA GLY A 580 21.46 -12.95 -12.93
C GLY A 580 22.34 -12.76 -14.16
N GLY A 581 21.91 -13.31 -15.31
CA GLY A 581 22.53 -13.13 -16.62
C GLY A 581 22.05 -11.91 -17.41
N GLY A 582 21.33 -10.97 -16.79
CA GLY A 582 20.88 -9.75 -17.48
C GLY A 582 19.51 -9.84 -18.16
N GLY A 583 18.63 -10.73 -17.71
CA GLY A 583 17.29 -10.94 -18.30
C GLY A 583 17.31 -11.70 -19.62
N GLN A 584 18.34 -12.53 -19.83
CA GLN A 584 18.51 -13.24 -21.08
C GLN A 584 17.60 -14.48 -21.15
N PRO A 585 17.00 -14.77 -22.31
CA PRO A 585 16.06 -15.88 -22.46
C PRO A 585 16.79 -17.24 -22.49
N VAL A 586 16.05 -18.27 -22.09
CA VAL A 586 16.38 -19.69 -22.28
C VAL A 586 15.59 -20.20 -23.48
N SER A 587 16.29 -20.87 -24.40
CA SER A 587 15.66 -21.58 -25.52
C SER A 587 14.89 -22.80 -25.06
N MET A 588 13.84 -23.16 -25.79
CA MET A 588 13.06 -24.36 -25.49
C MET A 588 13.86 -25.64 -25.76
N GLU A 589 14.74 -25.64 -26.77
CA GLU A 589 15.70 -26.74 -26.95
C GLU A 589 16.57 -26.96 -25.70
N ASN A 590 17.16 -25.91 -25.13
CA ASN A 590 17.98 -26.02 -23.92
C ASN A 590 17.15 -26.53 -22.73
N LEU A 591 15.94 -25.99 -22.53
CA LEU A 591 15.04 -26.42 -21.46
C LEU A 591 14.64 -27.90 -21.59
N ARG A 592 14.33 -28.38 -22.81
CA ARG A 592 14.02 -29.79 -23.06
C ARG A 592 15.19 -30.70 -22.73
N ARG A 593 16.40 -30.35 -23.20
CA ARG A 593 17.61 -31.14 -22.95
C ARG A 593 17.99 -31.16 -21.46
N ALA A 594 17.82 -30.04 -20.77
CA ALA A 594 18.01 -29.97 -19.32
C ALA A 594 16.99 -30.86 -18.58
N SER A 595 15.71 -30.82 -18.97
CA SER A 595 14.66 -31.69 -18.43
C SER A 595 14.96 -33.18 -18.64
N GLU A 596 15.39 -33.57 -19.85
CA GLU A 596 15.80 -34.94 -20.15
C GLU A 596 16.98 -35.41 -19.29
N LEU A 597 18.00 -34.57 -19.11
CA LEU A 597 19.14 -34.84 -18.23
C LEU A 597 18.69 -35.03 -16.78
N CYS A 598 17.87 -34.12 -16.25
CA CYS A 598 17.33 -34.18 -14.90
C CYS A 598 16.56 -35.49 -14.66
N ARG A 599 15.69 -35.87 -15.60
CA ARG A 599 14.93 -37.14 -15.55
C ARG A 599 15.82 -38.37 -15.55
N ARG A 600 16.87 -38.41 -16.38
CA ARG A 600 17.82 -39.54 -16.41
C ARG A 600 18.52 -39.77 -15.07
N HIS A 601 18.74 -38.70 -14.30
CA HIS A 601 19.42 -38.74 -13.01
C HIS A 601 18.46 -38.67 -11.82
N SER A 602 17.14 -38.67 -12.06
CA SER A 602 16.12 -38.55 -11.00
C SER A 602 16.29 -37.33 -10.11
N VAL A 603 16.71 -36.20 -10.70
CA VAL A 603 16.81 -34.89 -10.04
C VAL A 603 15.67 -34.01 -10.54
N PRO A 604 14.90 -33.34 -9.67
CA PRO A 604 13.81 -32.48 -10.10
C PRO A 604 14.33 -31.21 -10.79
N LEU A 605 13.67 -30.84 -11.90
CA LEU A 605 13.84 -29.55 -12.56
C LEU A 605 12.76 -28.57 -12.06
N ILE A 606 13.17 -27.49 -11.42
CA ILE A 606 12.29 -26.43 -10.90
C ILE A 606 12.47 -25.17 -11.75
N LEU A 607 11.38 -24.53 -12.17
CA LEU A 607 11.46 -23.21 -12.80
C LEU A 607 11.44 -22.10 -11.75
N ASP A 608 12.35 -21.14 -11.85
CA ASP A 608 12.05 -19.77 -11.41
C ASP A 608 11.36 -19.06 -12.58
N ALA A 609 10.04 -18.93 -12.45
CA ALA A 609 9.15 -18.48 -13.51
C ALA A 609 8.73 -17.00 -13.36
N ALA A 610 9.52 -16.18 -12.65
CA ALA A 610 9.18 -14.78 -12.43
C ALA A 610 8.93 -14.00 -13.74
N ARG A 611 9.64 -14.32 -14.83
CA ARG A 611 9.53 -13.62 -16.13
C ARG A 611 9.30 -14.58 -17.30
N PHE A 612 8.41 -15.55 -17.07
CA PHE A 612 8.14 -16.63 -18.03
C PHE A 612 7.55 -16.13 -19.36
N ALA A 613 6.73 -15.08 -19.34
CA ALA A 613 6.04 -14.58 -20.53
C ALA A 613 6.99 -13.78 -21.42
N GLU A 614 7.91 -13.03 -20.83
CA GLU A 614 9.00 -12.37 -21.56
C GLU A 614 9.94 -13.41 -22.22
N ASN A 615 10.26 -14.50 -21.52
CA ASN A 615 11.04 -15.61 -22.09
C ASN A 615 10.31 -16.22 -23.30
N ALA A 616 9.03 -16.53 -23.12
CA ALA A 616 8.19 -17.10 -24.16
C ALA A 616 8.10 -16.18 -25.40
N TRP A 617 7.94 -14.87 -25.20
CA TRP A 617 7.98 -13.91 -26.31
C TRP A 617 9.29 -14.00 -27.09
N LEU A 618 10.43 -13.96 -26.41
CA LEU A 618 11.75 -14.01 -27.03
C LEU A 618 11.97 -15.34 -27.79
N VAL A 619 11.50 -16.47 -27.24
CA VAL A 619 11.52 -17.76 -27.95
C VAL A 619 10.75 -17.66 -29.28
N THR A 620 9.54 -17.08 -29.31
CA THR A 620 8.79 -16.94 -30.57
C THR A 620 9.51 -16.05 -31.61
N ARG A 621 10.38 -15.14 -31.16
CA ARG A 621 11.14 -14.25 -32.06
C ARG A 621 12.40 -14.93 -32.60
N HIS A 622 13.07 -15.75 -31.77
CA HIS A 622 14.43 -16.21 -32.03
C HIS A 622 14.56 -17.71 -32.29
N GLU A 623 13.62 -18.54 -31.88
CA GLU A 623 13.64 -19.99 -32.10
C GLU A 623 12.72 -20.37 -33.27
N GLU A 624 13.29 -20.92 -34.35
CA GLU A 624 12.57 -21.17 -35.61
C GLU A 624 11.33 -22.05 -35.42
N ALA A 625 11.45 -23.11 -34.60
CA ALA A 625 10.36 -24.04 -34.32
C ALA A 625 9.12 -23.37 -33.68
N TYR A 626 9.28 -22.18 -33.11
CA TYR A 626 8.27 -21.48 -32.33
C TYR A 626 7.68 -20.24 -32.96
N ARG A 627 8.12 -19.84 -34.17
CA ARG A 627 7.67 -18.60 -34.81
C ARG A 627 6.15 -18.46 -34.98
N ASN A 628 5.46 -19.59 -35.13
CA ASN A 628 4.00 -19.64 -35.33
C ASN A 628 3.21 -19.92 -34.03
N HIS A 629 3.89 -20.06 -32.88
CA HIS A 629 3.25 -20.25 -31.59
C HIS A 629 2.95 -18.91 -30.92
N THR A 630 1.91 -18.88 -30.09
CA THR A 630 1.68 -17.76 -29.18
C THR A 630 2.62 -17.84 -27.98
N PRO A 631 2.96 -16.72 -27.32
CA PRO A 631 3.77 -16.74 -26.11
C PRO A 631 3.15 -17.63 -25.02
N ARG A 632 1.82 -17.65 -24.90
CA ARG A 632 1.12 -18.55 -23.98
C ARG A 632 1.42 -20.03 -24.27
N GLN A 633 1.36 -20.46 -25.53
CA GLN A 633 1.63 -21.85 -25.90
C GLN A 633 3.07 -22.26 -25.57
N VAL A 634 4.04 -21.35 -25.78
CA VAL A 634 5.44 -21.58 -25.41
C VAL A 634 5.60 -21.67 -23.89
N ALA A 635 4.96 -20.78 -23.14
CA ALA A 635 4.95 -20.82 -21.68
C ALA A 635 4.37 -22.13 -21.12
N GLU A 636 3.20 -22.56 -21.63
CA GLU A 636 2.57 -23.83 -21.26
C GLU A 636 3.48 -25.03 -21.54
N GLU A 637 4.21 -25.04 -22.67
CA GLU A 637 5.20 -26.08 -22.93
C GLU A 637 6.38 -26.01 -21.95
N ALA A 638 6.88 -24.81 -21.64
CA ALA A 638 7.99 -24.63 -20.70
C ALA A 638 7.64 -25.17 -19.30
N PHE A 639 6.45 -24.85 -18.78
CA PHE A 639 5.98 -25.38 -17.50
C PHE A 639 5.84 -26.91 -17.52
N ARG A 640 5.33 -27.50 -18.61
CA ARG A 640 5.21 -28.98 -18.75
C ARG A 640 6.56 -29.72 -18.79
N LEU A 641 7.67 -29.03 -19.08
CA LEU A 641 9.01 -29.62 -19.08
C LEU A 641 9.62 -29.70 -17.68
N ALA A 642 9.07 -28.99 -16.68
CA ALA A 642 9.58 -28.95 -15.32
C ALA A 642 8.66 -29.71 -14.34
N ASP A 643 9.24 -30.12 -13.21
CA ASP A 643 8.54 -30.87 -12.16
C ASP A 643 7.80 -29.95 -11.18
N GLY A 644 8.19 -28.67 -11.17
CA GLY A 644 7.56 -27.61 -10.39
C GLY A 644 8.07 -26.22 -10.72
N CYS A 645 7.51 -25.21 -10.08
CA CYS A 645 8.02 -23.85 -10.17
C CYS A 645 7.84 -23.05 -8.87
N VAL A 646 8.69 -22.05 -8.72
CA VAL A 646 8.42 -20.88 -7.89
C VAL A 646 8.20 -19.67 -8.78
N MET A 647 7.20 -18.86 -8.46
CA MET A 647 6.90 -17.67 -9.26
C MET A 647 6.66 -16.46 -8.36
N SER A 648 7.31 -15.34 -8.71
CA SER A 648 6.95 -14.02 -8.20
C SER A 648 6.00 -13.32 -9.18
N ALA A 649 4.71 -13.30 -8.88
CA ALA A 649 3.70 -12.63 -9.70
C ALA A 649 3.87 -11.09 -9.74
N LYS A 650 4.66 -10.53 -8.82
CA LYS A 650 5.11 -9.14 -8.85
C LYS A 650 5.79 -8.71 -10.18
N LYS A 651 6.19 -9.65 -11.03
CA LYS A 651 6.81 -9.42 -12.34
C LYS A 651 5.77 -9.70 -13.44
N ASP A 652 5.79 -10.88 -14.06
CA ASP A 652 4.88 -11.23 -15.15
C ASP A 652 3.43 -11.50 -14.70
N GLY A 653 3.13 -11.56 -13.40
CA GLY A 653 1.73 -11.51 -12.96
C GLY A 653 1.12 -10.10 -13.04
N ILE A 654 1.93 -9.07 -13.35
CA ILE A 654 1.55 -7.64 -13.37
C ILE A 654 0.70 -7.24 -12.16
N VAL A 655 1.18 -7.59 -10.97
CA VAL A 655 0.55 -7.24 -9.69
C VAL A 655 1.56 -6.60 -8.74
N HIS A 656 1.07 -5.88 -7.73
CA HIS A 656 1.94 -5.24 -6.74
C HIS A 656 2.51 -6.24 -5.71
N ILE A 657 1.76 -7.29 -5.42
CA ILE A 657 2.09 -8.36 -4.46
C ILE A 657 1.58 -9.71 -5.01
N GLY A 658 2.15 -10.82 -4.56
CA GLY A 658 1.76 -12.15 -5.03
C GLY A 658 2.90 -13.02 -5.55
N GLY A 659 2.72 -14.33 -5.37
CA GLY A 659 3.54 -15.40 -5.88
C GLY A 659 2.87 -16.75 -5.63
N PHE A 660 3.47 -17.82 -6.15
CA PHE A 660 2.99 -19.17 -5.90
C PHE A 660 4.08 -20.22 -6.08
N ILE A 661 3.80 -21.40 -5.53
CA ILE A 661 4.50 -22.65 -5.79
C ILE A 661 3.58 -23.53 -6.63
N GLY A 662 4.08 -24.09 -7.72
CA GLY A 662 3.40 -25.10 -8.53
C GLY A 662 4.17 -26.42 -8.47
N LEU A 663 3.50 -27.53 -8.18
CA LEU A 663 4.13 -28.85 -8.03
C LEU A 663 3.26 -29.96 -8.63
N ASN A 664 3.92 -31.02 -9.10
CA ASN A 664 3.28 -32.29 -9.45
C ASN A 664 3.50 -33.38 -8.39
N ASP A 665 4.53 -33.26 -7.55
CA ASP A 665 4.79 -34.20 -6.46
C ASP A 665 3.84 -33.95 -5.27
N PRO A 666 2.92 -34.90 -4.96
CA PRO A 666 1.96 -34.73 -3.87
C PRO A 666 2.61 -34.75 -2.48
N GLU A 667 3.70 -35.48 -2.28
CA GLU A 667 4.38 -35.56 -0.97
C GLU A 667 5.12 -34.26 -0.67
N LEU A 668 5.83 -33.72 -1.66
CA LEU A 668 6.48 -32.42 -1.53
C LEU A 668 5.45 -31.29 -1.38
N ALA A 669 4.34 -31.35 -2.13
CA ALA A 669 3.25 -30.39 -2.00
C ALA A 669 2.66 -30.39 -0.59
N GLN A 670 2.41 -31.56 0.00
CA GLN A 670 1.90 -31.67 1.38
C GLN A 670 2.87 -31.06 2.40
N LYS A 671 4.18 -31.32 2.27
CA LYS A 671 5.20 -30.71 3.14
C LYS A 671 5.23 -29.18 3.00
N CYS A 672 5.16 -28.68 1.77
CA CYS A 672 5.10 -27.25 1.50
C CYS A 672 3.83 -26.61 2.08
N GLU A 673 2.68 -27.28 1.98
CA GLU A 673 1.40 -26.82 2.52
C GLU A 673 1.46 -26.66 4.05
N LEU A 674 2.05 -27.62 4.77
CA LEU A 674 2.22 -27.55 6.22
C LEU A 674 3.08 -26.34 6.64
N LEU A 675 4.18 -26.10 5.93
CA LEU A 675 5.04 -24.95 6.21
C LEU A 675 4.36 -23.62 5.83
N LEU A 676 3.63 -23.59 4.73
CA LEU A 676 2.83 -22.43 4.30
C LEU A 676 1.83 -22.00 5.39
N ILE A 677 1.09 -22.96 5.96
CA ILE A 677 0.16 -22.70 7.07
C ILE A 677 0.87 -22.08 8.27
N ALA A 678 2.09 -22.55 8.57
CA ALA A 678 2.84 -22.08 9.71
C ALA A 678 3.46 -20.69 9.53
N THR A 679 3.81 -20.27 8.31
CA THR A 679 4.58 -19.04 8.08
C THR A 679 3.87 -17.95 7.29
N GLU A 680 2.94 -18.29 6.40
CA GLU A 680 2.31 -17.33 5.48
C GLU A 680 0.80 -17.20 5.68
N GLY A 681 0.11 -18.34 5.79
CA GLY A 681 -1.35 -18.39 5.87
C GLY A 681 -1.94 -19.71 5.36
N PHE A 682 -3.26 -19.84 5.44
CA PHE A 682 -3.97 -21.05 5.00
C PHE A 682 -3.79 -21.30 3.48
N PRO A 683 -3.84 -22.55 2.97
CA PRO A 683 -3.51 -22.89 1.59
C PRO A 683 -4.38 -22.21 0.53
N THR A 684 -5.57 -21.74 0.91
CA THR A 684 -6.45 -20.99 0.02
C THR A 684 -6.18 -19.47 0.01
N TYR A 685 -5.10 -18.98 0.61
CA TYR A 685 -4.69 -17.58 0.46
C TYR A 685 -3.19 -17.31 0.61
N GLY A 686 -2.48 -18.08 1.44
CA GLY A 686 -1.01 -18.06 1.51
C GLY A 686 -0.41 -16.67 1.79
N GLY A 687 -1.03 -15.89 2.68
CA GLY A 687 -0.59 -14.54 3.02
C GLY A 687 -1.05 -13.45 2.05
N LEU A 688 -1.96 -13.74 1.12
CA LEU A 688 -2.57 -12.78 0.19
C LEU A 688 -4.02 -12.48 0.55
N ALA A 689 -4.49 -11.28 0.23
CA ALA A 689 -5.93 -11.01 0.23
C ALA A 689 -6.59 -11.69 -0.98
N GLY A 690 -7.89 -12.00 -0.88
CA GLY A 690 -8.68 -12.58 -1.96
C GLY A 690 -8.63 -11.72 -3.24
N ARG A 691 -8.68 -10.39 -3.09
CA ARG A 691 -8.50 -9.46 -4.21
C ARG A 691 -7.17 -9.62 -4.95
N ASP A 692 -6.08 -9.93 -4.25
CA ASP A 692 -4.75 -10.05 -4.85
C ASP A 692 -4.66 -11.33 -5.69
N LEU A 693 -5.33 -12.41 -5.24
CA LEU A 693 -5.47 -13.65 -6.00
C LEU A 693 -6.24 -13.43 -7.32
N ASP A 694 -7.35 -12.69 -7.28
CA ASP A 694 -8.12 -12.35 -8.48
C ASP A 694 -7.35 -11.44 -9.45
N MET A 695 -6.68 -10.40 -8.93
CA MET A 695 -5.84 -9.52 -9.73
C MET A 695 -4.67 -10.28 -10.39
N MET A 696 -4.08 -11.24 -9.66
CA MET A 696 -3.01 -12.10 -10.16
C MET A 696 -3.53 -13.04 -11.25
N ALA A 697 -4.69 -13.68 -11.06
CA ALA A 697 -5.31 -14.52 -12.07
C ALA A 697 -5.53 -13.75 -13.38
N GLN A 698 -6.15 -12.56 -13.28
CA GLN A 698 -6.38 -11.70 -14.45
C GLN A 698 -5.06 -11.21 -15.09
N GLY A 699 -4.05 -10.86 -14.29
CA GLY A 699 -2.75 -10.42 -14.79
C GLY A 699 -1.97 -11.50 -15.53
N LEU A 700 -2.02 -12.75 -15.06
CA LEU A 700 -1.40 -13.91 -15.73
C LEU A 700 -2.01 -14.21 -17.10
N GLN A 701 -3.29 -13.90 -17.29
CA GLN A 701 -3.93 -13.98 -18.60
C GLN A 701 -3.39 -12.86 -19.51
N GLU A 702 -3.47 -11.62 -19.04
CA GLU A 702 -3.07 -10.41 -19.80
C GLU A 702 -1.60 -10.39 -20.22
N VAL A 703 -0.68 -10.86 -19.37
CA VAL A 703 0.76 -10.83 -19.67
C VAL A 703 1.12 -11.70 -20.87
N THR A 704 0.31 -12.73 -21.16
CA THR A 704 0.58 -13.67 -22.25
C THR A 704 0.03 -13.19 -23.60
N GLU A 705 -0.63 -12.04 -23.63
CA GLU A 705 -1.17 -11.45 -24.85
C GLU A 705 -0.05 -10.98 -25.80
N PRO A 706 -0.03 -11.45 -27.06
CA PRO A 706 1.04 -11.10 -28.01
C PRO A 706 1.21 -9.59 -28.23
N ALA A 707 0.11 -8.82 -28.25
CA ALA A 707 0.16 -7.38 -28.45
C ALA A 707 0.85 -6.67 -27.28
N TYR A 708 0.60 -7.11 -26.04
CA TYR A 708 1.24 -6.56 -24.85
C TYR A 708 2.75 -6.84 -24.85
N LEU A 709 3.16 -8.08 -25.13
CA LEU A 709 4.58 -8.46 -25.16
C LEU A 709 5.33 -7.79 -26.32
N ALA A 710 4.67 -7.56 -27.45
CA ALA A 710 5.22 -6.78 -28.56
C ALA A 710 5.53 -5.34 -28.14
N GLU A 711 4.59 -4.65 -27.50
CA GLU A 711 4.83 -3.30 -26.96
C GLU A 711 5.95 -3.31 -25.93
N ARG A 712 5.98 -4.30 -25.04
CA ARG A 712 7.03 -4.37 -24.03
C ARG A 712 8.41 -4.47 -24.67
N ALA A 713 8.54 -5.28 -25.71
CA ALA A 713 9.78 -5.40 -26.48
C ALA A 713 10.13 -4.09 -27.20
N GLU A 714 9.15 -3.39 -27.79
CA GLU A 714 9.37 -2.08 -28.40
C GLU A 714 9.82 -1.02 -27.38
N SER A 715 9.28 -1.03 -26.17
CA SER A 715 9.67 -0.13 -25.09
C SER A 715 11.13 -0.37 -24.65
N ALA A 716 11.54 -1.63 -24.50
CA ALA A 716 12.93 -1.98 -24.21
C ALA A 716 13.87 -1.59 -25.36
N ASP A 717 13.49 -1.87 -26.61
CA ASP A 717 14.30 -1.49 -27.78
C ASP A 717 14.41 0.02 -27.95
N HIS A 718 13.33 0.77 -27.73
CA HIS A 718 13.35 2.24 -27.76
C HIS A 718 14.36 2.79 -26.75
N LEU A 719 14.30 2.34 -25.49
CA LEU A 719 15.28 2.75 -24.49
C LEU A 719 16.71 2.33 -24.90
N ALA A 720 16.90 1.15 -25.48
CA ALA A 720 18.21 0.70 -25.96
C ALA A 720 18.77 1.60 -27.06
N GLN A 721 17.93 1.99 -28.02
CA GLN A 721 18.31 2.95 -29.06
C GLN A 721 18.71 4.30 -28.45
N ARG A 722 17.95 4.82 -27.46
CA ARG A 722 18.27 6.08 -26.78
C ARG A 722 19.59 6.00 -26.00
N VAL A 723 19.87 4.89 -25.34
CA VAL A 723 21.12 4.65 -24.59
C VAL A 723 22.32 4.54 -25.53
N ARG A 724 22.21 3.74 -26.60
CA ARG A 724 23.28 3.61 -27.61
C ARG A 724 23.57 4.95 -28.30
N ALA A 725 22.54 5.73 -28.62
CA ALA A 725 22.70 7.07 -29.20
C ALA A 725 23.41 8.05 -28.26
N ALA A 726 23.35 7.82 -26.93
CA ALA A 726 24.11 8.59 -25.95
C ALA A 726 25.59 8.13 -25.83
N GLY A 727 26.01 7.10 -26.57
CA GLY A 727 27.36 6.54 -26.52
C GLY A 727 27.64 5.65 -25.31
N VAL A 728 26.59 5.07 -24.72
CA VAL A 728 26.71 4.18 -23.55
C VAL A 728 26.49 2.73 -23.99
N ASP A 729 27.47 1.89 -23.70
CA ASP A 729 27.40 0.45 -23.97
C ASP A 729 26.40 -0.25 -23.05
N ILE A 730 25.76 -1.29 -23.56
CA ILE A 730 24.82 -2.15 -22.83
C ILE A 730 25.18 -3.62 -23.00
N LEU A 731 24.65 -4.48 -22.13
CA LEU A 731 24.57 -5.91 -22.39
C LEU A 731 23.69 -6.16 -23.63
N GLU A 732 24.24 -6.86 -24.61
CA GLU A 732 23.57 -7.23 -25.85
C GLU A 732 23.16 -8.73 -25.86
N PRO A 733 22.02 -9.07 -26.49
CA PRO A 733 20.91 -8.15 -26.79
C PRO A 733 20.23 -7.64 -25.50
N PRO A 734 19.50 -6.51 -25.50
CA PRO A 734 18.77 -6.05 -24.32
C PRO A 734 17.66 -7.03 -23.94
N GLY A 735 17.49 -7.27 -22.63
CA GLY A 735 16.33 -7.99 -22.10
C GLY A 735 15.05 -7.15 -22.17
N LEU A 736 13.89 -7.79 -21.99
CA LEU A 736 12.59 -7.10 -21.98
C LEU A 736 12.31 -6.37 -20.66
N HIS A 737 12.81 -6.92 -19.54
CA HIS A 737 12.55 -6.32 -18.23
C HIS A 737 13.46 -5.18 -17.87
N ALA A 738 14.67 -5.15 -18.42
CA ALA A 738 15.68 -4.17 -18.06
C ALA A 738 16.79 -4.05 -19.11
N LEU A 739 17.42 -2.88 -19.11
CA LEU A 739 18.71 -2.69 -19.77
C LEU A 739 19.82 -2.66 -18.71
N TYR A 740 20.98 -3.17 -19.09
CA TYR A 740 22.17 -3.20 -18.23
C TYR A 740 23.26 -2.36 -18.88
N LEU A 741 23.48 -1.17 -18.35
CA LEU A 741 24.51 -0.23 -18.82
C LEU A 741 25.89 -0.71 -18.36
N ASN A 742 26.89 -0.64 -19.21
CA ASN A 742 28.27 -0.94 -18.84
C ASN A 742 28.95 0.31 -18.26
N ALA A 743 28.84 0.49 -16.95
CA ALA A 743 29.41 1.63 -16.25
C ALA A 743 30.95 1.60 -16.25
N GLY A 744 31.55 0.41 -16.22
CA GLY A 744 33.01 0.25 -16.26
C GLY A 744 33.64 0.78 -17.55
N ARG A 745 32.96 0.63 -18.69
CA ARG A 745 33.40 1.23 -19.97
C ARG A 745 33.15 2.73 -20.06
N LEU A 746 32.05 3.20 -19.47
CA LEU A 746 31.70 4.63 -19.47
C LEU A 746 32.59 5.45 -18.52
N LEU A 747 32.99 4.86 -17.39
CA LEU A 747 33.74 5.51 -16.31
C LEU A 747 35.08 4.78 -16.03
N PRO A 748 35.97 4.62 -17.02
CA PRO A 748 37.18 3.79 -16.88
C PRO A 748 38.19 4.34 -15.88
N HIS A 749 38.08 5.62 -15.50
CA HIS A 749 38.92 6.28 -14.50
C HIS A 749 38.52 5.93 -13.06
N ILE A 750 37.36 5.29 -12.84
CA ILE A 750 36.90 4.87 -11.51
C ILE A 750 37.18 3.36 -11.36
N PRO A 751 38.12 2.95 -10.50
CA PRO A 751 38.43 1.54 -10.31
C PRO A 751 37.28 0.79 -9.60
N PRO A 752 37.20 -0.56 -9.73
CA PRO A 752 36.11 -1.36 -9.15
C PRO A 752 35.84 -1.13 -7.65
N HIS A 753 36.89 -0.97 -6.83
CA HIS A 753 36.78 -0.68 -5.39
C HIS A 753 36.25 0.73 -5.07
N GLN A 754 36.01 1.56 -6.09
CA GLN A 754 35.31 2.84 -5.98
C GLN A 754 33.92 2.83 -6.64
N TYR A 755 33.43 1.64 -6.99
CA TYR A 755 32.06 1.34 -7.43
C TYR A 755 31.58 2.18 -8.62
N PRO A 756 32.17 2.03 -9.82
CA PRO A 756 31.77 2.79 -11.02
C PRO A 756 30.28 2.63 -11.36
N GLY A 757 29.69 1.45 -11.18
CA GLY A 757 28.25 1.25 -11.34
C GLY A 757 27.42 2.13 -10.40
N HIS A 758 27.82 2.20 -9.12
CA HIS A 758 27.12 3.01 -8.13
C HIS A 758 27.30 4.50 -8.43
N ALA A 759 28.49 4.90 -8.85
CA ALA A 759 28.78 6.26 -9.27
C ALA A 759 27.89 6.71 -10.45
N LEU A 760 27.70 5.86 -11.45
CA LEU A 760 26.78 6.12 -12.56
C LEU A 760 25.33 6.20 -12.08
N ALA A 761 24.89 5.31 -11.19
CA ALA A 761 23.54 5.33 -10.63
C ALA A 761 23.27 6.62 -9.84
N CYS A 762 24.20 7.05 -8.97
CA CYS A 762 24.10 8.34 -8.27
C CYS A 762 24.07 9.52 -9.24
N ARG A 763 24.85 9.46 -10.33
CA ARG A 763 24.87 10.52 -11.34
C ARG A 763 23.57 10.59 -12.13
N LEU A 764 22.96 9.46 -12.47
CA LEU A 764 21.62 9.40 -13.08
C LEU A 764 20.56 10.08 -12.22
N TYR A 765 20.62 9.84 -10.90
CA TYR A 765 19.76 10.53 -9.95
C TYR A 765 20.06 12.03 -9.94
N LEU A 766 21.29 12.44 -9.67
CA LEU A 766 21.67 13.86 -9.58
C LEU A 766 21.34 14.67 -10.84
N GLU A 767 21.55 14.10 -12.04
CA GLU A 767 21.34 14.78 -13.32
C GLU A 767 19.87 14.78 -13.76
N GLY A 768 19.15 13.66 -13.58
CA GLY A 768 17.83 13.45 -14.18
C GLY A 768 16.72 13.06 -13.23
N GLY A 769 16.99 12.89 -11.93
CA GLY A 769 16.02 12.33 -10.97
C GLY A 769 15.67 10.87 -11.25
N ILE A 770 16.60 10.13 -11.88
CA ILE A 770 16.39 8.74 -12.27
C ILE A 770 17.01 7.83 -11.21
N ARG A 771 16.19 6.99 -10.58
CA ARG A 771 16.68 5.94 -9.67
C ARG A 771 16.91 4.65 -10.45
N SER A 772 18.04 3.99 -10.18
CA SER A 772 18.47 2.74 -10.83
C SER A 772 19.20 1.86 -9.81
N ALA A 773 19.48 0.62 -10.17
CA ALA A 773 20.21 -0.33 -9.33
C ALA A 773 21.59 -0.65 -9.93
N GLU A 774 22.61 -0.67 -9.09
CA GLU A 774 23.92 -1.20 -9.46
C GLU A 774 23.92 -2.73 -9.40
N LEU A 775 24.62 -3.36 -10.35
CA LEU A 775 24.98 -4.77 -10.36
C LEU A 775 26.46 -4.90 -10.71
N GLY A 776 27.29 -4.45 -9.79
CA GLY A 776 28.74 -4.36 -9.93
C GLY A 776 29.41 -4.63 -8.58
N SER A 777 30.57 -4.04 -8.35
CA SER A 777 31.40 -4.33 -7.18
C SER A 777 30.71 -4.07 -5.84
N LEU A 778 29.78 -3.11 -5.75
CA LEU A 778 29.05 -2.85 -4.50
C LEU A 778 28.11 -4.00 -4.18
N TYR A 779 27.42 -4.52 -5.21
CA TYR A 779 26.47 -5.62 -5.07
C TYR A 779 27.13 -7.01 -4.99
N LEU A 780 28.01 -7.33 -5.94
CA LEU A 780 28.57 -8.67 -6.17
C LEU A 780 30.00 -8.86 -5.66
N GLY A 781 30.68 -7.76 -5.29
CA GLY A 781 32.04 -7.81 -4.80
C GLY A 781 32.13 -8.15 -3.31
N GLU A 782 33.33 -8.53 -2.89
CA GLU A 782 33.71 -8.73 -1.48
C GLU A 782 34.99 -7.93 -1.22
N GLU A 783 35.13 -7.38 -0.02
CA GLU A 783 36.30 -6.60 0.40
C GLU A 783 36.88 -7.19 1.69
N ASP A 784 38.19 -7.10 1.86
CA ASP A 784 38.87 -7.46 3.11
C ASP A 784 38.70 -6.36 4.18
N GLU A 785 39.25 -6.58 5.37
CA GLU A 785 39.19 -5.62 6.49
C GLU A 785 39.87 -4.27 6.17
N ASP A 786 40.79 -4.26 5.21
CA ASP A 786 41.52 -3.08 4.75
C ASP A 786 40.82 -2.38 3.56
N GLY A 787 39.69 -2.92 3.09
CA GLY A 787 38.89 -2.38 1.99
C GLY A 787 39.39 -2.77 0.58
N ASN A 788 40.30 -3.74 0.46
CA ASN A 788 40.76 -4.24 -0.84
C ASN A 788 39.77 -5.28 -1.39
N PRO A 789 39.54 -5.33 -2.72
CA PRO A 789 38.64 -6.31 -3.32
C PRO A 789 39.19 -7.74 -3.18
N VAL A 790 38.47 -8.60 -2.47
CA VAL A 790 38.67 -10.05 -2.38
C VAL A 790 38.03 -10.75 -3.57
N LYS A 791 36.87 -10.24 -3.99
CA LYS A 791 36.12 -10.72 -5.15
C LYS A 791 35.58 -9.52 -5.91
N SER A 792 35.76 -9.54 -7.23
CA SER A 792 35.19 -8.54 -8.14
C SER A 792 34.27 -9.23 -9.14
N PRO A 793 33.12 -8.63 -9.48
CA PRO A 793 32.32 -9.12 -10.57
C PRO A 793 33.07 -8.97 -11.89
N PRO A 794 32.71 -9.77 -12.91
CA PRO A 794 33.32 -9.66 -14.23
C PRO A 794 33.01 -8.32 -14.92
N TYR A 795 31.92 -7.65 -14.52
CA TYR A 795 31.44 -6.43 -15.14
C TYR A 795 30.84 -5.47 -14.10
N GLU A 796 30.93 -4.18 -14.40
CA GLU A 796 30.37 -3.09 -13.58
C GLU A 796 29.11 -2.56 -14.26
N LEU A 797 27.95 -3.12 -13.88
CA LEU A 797 26.69 -2.86 -14.57
C LEU A 797 25.75 -1.95 -13.77
N VAL A 798 24.89 -1.22 -14.48
CA VAL A 798 23.74 -0.50 -13.90
C VAL A 798 22.47 -0.96 -14.59
N ARG A 799 21.53 -1.48 -13.82
CA ARG A 799 20.22 -1.90 -14.31
C ARG A 799 19.25 -0.74 -14.33
N LEU A 800 18.67 -0.51 -15.50
CA LEU A 800 17.47 0.27 -15.72
C LEU A 800 16.31 -0.70 -15.88
N ALA A 801 15.60 -1.04 -14.79
CA ALA A 801 14.45 -1.93 -14.85
C ALA A 801 13.21 -1.16 -15.35
N LEU A 802 12.41 -1.77 -16.21
CA LEU A 802 11.22 -1.17 -16.82
C LEU A 802 9.97 -1.67 -16.11
N PRO A 803 9.30 -0.87 -15.26
CA PRO A 803 7.98 -1.23 -14.74
C PRO A 803 6.96 -1.42 -15.87
N ARG A 804 6.16 -2.48 -15.76
CA ARG A 804 5.17 -2.90 -16.77
C ARG A 804 4.03 -1.88 -16.87
N ARG A 805 3.76 -1.33 -18.06
CA ARG A 805 2.64 -0.39 -18.34
C ARG A 805 2.68 0.96 -17.59
N VAL A 806 3.85 1.37 -17.07
CA VAL A 806 3.98 2.62 -16.29
C VAL A 806 4.52 3.77 -17.13
N TYR A 807 5.71 3.58 -17.71
CA TYR A 807 6.41 4.63 -18.42
C TYR A 807 6.18 4.56 -19.92
N THR A 808 6.18 5.72 -20.54
CA THR A 808 6.01 5.90 -22.00
C THR A 808 7.34 6.23 -22.67
N ARG A 809 7.38 6.24 -24.00
CA ARG A 809 8.57 6.65 -24.78
C ARG A 809 9.17 8.00 -24.35
N SER A 810 8.35 8.99 -24.02
CA SER A 810 8.86 10.31 -23.59
C SER A 810 9.60 10.27 -22.25
N HIS A 811 9.22 9.34 -21.36
CA HIS A 811 9.94 9.11 -20.12
C HIS A 811 11.30 8.48 -20.40
N TYR A 812 11.37 7.51 -21.31
CA TYR A 812 12.65 6.92 -21.75
C TYR A 812 13.51 7.91 -22.56
N ASP A 813 12.93 8.86 -23.29
CA ASP A 813 13.68 9.94 -23.92
C ASP A 813 14.36 10.85 -22.90
N HIS A 814 13.74 11.09 -21.75
CA HIS A 814 14.36 11.78 -20.62
C HIS A 814 15.55 11.01 -20.05
N VAL A 815 15.43 9.68 -19.94
CA VAL A 815 16.55 8.80 -19.54
C VAL A 815 17.71 8.92 -20.53
N GLY A 816 17.43 8.78 -21.83
CA GLY A 816 18.45 8.91 -22.87
C GLY A 816 19.15 10.28 -22.89
N ARG A 817 18.38 11.39 -22.77
CA ARG A 817 18.95 12.75 -22.69
C ARG A 817 19.81 12.94 -21.45
N THR A 818 19.41 12.33 -20.33
CA THR A 818 20.20 12.38 -19.09
C THR A 818 21.53 11.65 -19.28
N LEU A 819 21.51 10.44 -19.86
CA LEU A 819 22.74 9.70 -20.17
C LEU A 819 23.63 10.43 -21.15
N GLU A 820 23.07 11.08 -22.17
CA GLU A 820 23.84 11.88 -23.14
C GLU A 820 24.63 13.01 -22.45
N ARG A 821 24.00 13.69 -21.48
CA ARG A 821 24.69 14.72 -20.68
C ARG A 821 25.80 14.12 -19.82
N ILE A 822 25.54 12.97 -19.19
CA ILE A 822 26.52 12.28 -18.35
C ILE A 822 27.73 11.83 -19.18
N ALA A 823 27.50 11.20 -20.33
CA ALA A 823 28.55 10.70 -21.21
C ALA A 823 29.48 11.84 -21.70
N LYS A 824 28.94 13.03 -21.99
CA LYS A 824 29.73 14.22 -22.36
C LYS A 824 30.64 14.74 -21.24
N THR A 825 30.36 14.38 -19.98
CA THR A 825 31.12 14.81 -18.81
C THR A 825 31.54 13.64 -17.93
N ALA A 826 31.76 12.45 -18.52
CA ALA A 826 32.01 11.20 -17.81
C ALA A 826 33.20 11.30 -16.83
N GLU A 827 34.28 11.95 -17.25
CA GLU A 827 35.50 12.19 -16.45
C GLU A 827 35.24 12.99 -15.16
N SER A 828 34.14 13.76 -15.09
CA SER A 828 33.78 14.54 -13.90
C SER A 828 33.07 13.72 -12.81
N VAL A 829 32.63 12.50 -13.14
CA VAL A 829 31.98 11.60 -12.20
C VAL A 829 33.02 11.05 -11.23
N ARG A 830 32.69 11.05 -9.94
CA ARG A 830 33.57 10.57 -8.87
C ARG A 830 33.13 9.21 -8.36
N GLY A 831 34.10 8.39 -7.97
CA GLY A 831 33.87 7.15 -7.26
C GLY A 831 33.43 7.36 -5.81
N TYR A 832 33.06 6.27 -5.16
CA TYR A 832 32.52 6.25 -3.80
C TYR A 832 33.31 5.27 -2.92
N ARG A 833 33.29 5.50 -1.61
CA ARG A 833 33.77 4.55 -0.61
C ARG A 833 32.68 4.25 0.41
N ILE A 834 32.65 3.02 0.92
CA ILE A 834 31.76 2.64 2.01
C ILE A 834 32.25 3.30 3.31
N VAL A 835 31.30 3.81 4.11
CA VAL A 835 31.57 4.32 5.46
C VAL A 835 30.87 3.49 6.55
N GLU A 836 29.83 2.76 6.19
CA GLU A 836 29.11 1.83 7.07
C GLU A 836 28.45 0.76 6.20
N GLN A 837 28.50 -0.51 6.59
CA GLN A 837 27.85 -1.60 5.85
C GLN A 837 27.34 -2.72 6.75
N SER A 838 26.30 -3.41 6.27
CA SER A 838 25.80 -4.67 6.85
C SER A 838 26.69 -5.85 6.43
N PRO A 839 26.87 -6.88 7.29
CA PRO A 839 27.63 -8.08 6.92
C PRO A 839 26.96 -8.90 5.81
N ILE A 840 25.65 -8.80 5.66
CA ILE A 840 24.87 -9.52 4.65
C ILE A 840 24.07 -8.50 3.83
N LEU A 841 23.98 -8.74 2.52
CA LEU A 841 23.24 -7.91 1.55
C LEU A 841 23.60 -6.41 1.65
N ARG A 842 24.91 -6.11 1.74
CA ARG A 842 25.44 -4.77 2.03
C ARG A 842 24.84 -3.65 1.18
N HIS A 843 24.64 -3.87 -0.12
CA HIS A 843 24.12 -2.88 -1.07
C HIS A 843 22.77 -2.25 -0.66
N PHE A 844 21.91 -2.95 0.09
CA PHE A 844 20.63 -2.40 0.53
C PHE A 844 20.75 -1.35 1.65
N ARG A 845 21.81 -1.41 2.46
CA ARG A 845 21.94 -0.60 3.70
C ARG A 845 23.30 0.08 3.86
N ALA A 846 24.21 -0.08 2.91
CA ALA A 846 25.50 0.58 2.94
C ALA A 846 25.32 2.10 2.94
N LYS A 847 26.13 2.81 3.73
CA LYS A 847 26.30 4.26 3.66
C LYS A 847 27.59 4.52 2.92
N LEU A 848 27.56 5.45 1.97
CA LEU A 848 28.70 5.78 1.12
C LEU A 848 29.01 7.28 1.16
N GLN A 849 30.23 7.62 0.74
CA GLN A 849 30.66 9.00 0.53
C GLN A 849 31.49 9.11 -0.74
N PRO A 850 31.45 10.24 -1.47
CA PRO A 850 32.34 10.48 -2.60
C PRO A 850 33.80 10.43 -2.16
N VAL A 851 34.67 9.86 -2.99
CA VAL A 851 36.12 9.92 -2.75
C VAL A 851 36.60 11.36 -2.96
N THR A 852 37.19 11.93 -1.91
CA THR A 852 37.93 13.21 -2.00
C THR A 852 39.30 12.93 -2.60
N GLY A 853 39.63 13.65 -3.67
CA GLY A 853 40.93 13.54 -4.33
C GLY A 853 42.06 14.15 -3.52
#